data_AF-A0A1L9T910-F1
#
_entry.id   AF-A0A1L9T910-F1
#
_cell.length_a   1.000
_cell.length_b   1.000
_cell.length_c   1.000
_cell.angle_alpha   90.00
_cell.angle_beta   90.00
_cell.angle_gamma   90.00
#
_symmetry.space_group_name_H-M   'P 1'
#
loop_
_entity.id
_entity.type
_entity.pdbx_description
1 polymer ?
#
loop_
_entity_poly.entity_id
_entity_poly.type
_entity_poly.pdbx_seq_one_letter_code
_entity_poly.pdbx_strand_id
1 'polypeptide(L)'
;MPDLTDLPVELIDEILSLAFISKDAWNDDLVDINGLSRLLLVNRKHHQAFLHRVYSQWTYNGALHSYSSLWKFLRTVATNPDVAAAVQVLAIGNWGACPPFYIERNRELQEQDEKCRFTSDDVEIVKRAIQRAGLTSELGSLFMDAVFTKNNGHRDARPLMGLILANLPEVSTIYACIPASDLFLGSILRTVLDQQKADPGIPSRLSKLNELRLFGEAPAFSEGGPDIYKDDIRNPPLRLNDIWPVFYLHGLRTLYLYHFDPDGFGSLFEEKIQGSGNCHIHHLHVATKETSSTRVEDVTALLTLPTALKSLTFSWDKDRSKTREKINGKRRTIPHISNREVWTAIQKYQDTLEYLDVLHEFRPGVRTAKYRFTDHFGPLTRFTKLRYLSILTEMLIGGYGETPTTFQLKDTLPASIESLVLPTAEEPETTPSFATQLEEIASQLPRIKYLQISDSSVSLGYSQVKPTRTKYQPVAQACSRNRIRFCIQGSLCNSTVVLEDCPFPLGARCKSKSRWRKEYNMHEDGAPRYAMARTRAVPRREGRRETPSPPPSPGTVSYAVKTHVVPFQDHAGTPSSFMVFESHEEHPLPPLMNFNVYFTHPEGPLPDSEEFEKNLIAMHDQIWSQGPEPFYFRLDVYFLPNAGTQDCMVHYGAEKAARGNSARMLQEAQERLELDANAPPPATPRLPGMVDAYSPMPGSHLSGLLYVHPGGSWSKNSQRVRRIIFTPGQLDSFHEEWYGVDEVDEFGHRHMLGMQMWEYSWRSDWPDTVHGWATRRGWTTW
;
A
#
# COMPACT_ATOMS: atom_id res chain seq x y z
N MET A 1 -36.95 11.24 23.61
CA MET A 1 -35.51 11.61 23.52
C MET A 1 -35.44 13.04 23.00
N PRO A 2 -34.48 13.86 23.45
CA PRO A 2 -34.19 15.14 22.79
C PRO A 2 -33.88 14.93 21.31
N ASP A 3 -34.16 15.93 20.47
CA ASP A 3 -33.77 15.91 19.06
C ASP A 3 -32.23 15.86 19.00
N LEU A 4 -31.66 15.05 18.10
CA LEU A 4 -30.21 14.91 17.94
C LEU A 4 -29.53 16.26 17.70
N THR A 5 -30.22 17.18 17.03
CA THR A 5 -29.72 18.53 16.76
C THR A 5 -29.70 19.46 17.96
N ASP A 6 -30.32 19.08 19.08
CA ASP A 6 -30.28 19.83 20.35
C ASP A 6 -29.18 19.36 21.30
N LEU A 7 -28.41 18.33 20.93
CA LEU A 7 -27.30 17.83 21.72
C LEU A 7 -26.03 18.68 21.51
N PRO A 8 -25.13 18.76 22.52
CA PRO A 8 -23.78 19.29 22.36
C PRO A 8 -23.02 18.60 21.22
N VAL A 9 -22.18 19.35 20.51
CA VAL A 9 -21.47 18.86 19.32
C VAL A 9 -20.61 17.64 19.63
N GLU A 10 -20.01 17.60 20.81
CA GLU A 10 -19.15 16.53 21.29
C GLU A 10 -19.93 15.22 21.49
N LEU A 11 -21.18 15.30 21.98
CA LEU A 11 -22.04 14.13 22.13
C LEU A 11 -22.59 13.66 20.78
N ILE A 12 -22.91 14.59 19.88
CA ILE A 12 -23.32 14.22 18.51
C ILE A 12 -22.18 13.51 17.79
N ASP A 13 -20.94 13.99 17.92
CA ASP A 13 -19.76 13.40 17.29
C ASP A 13 -19.56 11.96 17.73
N GLU A 14 -19.63 11.70 19.04
CA GLU A 14 -19.49 10.35 19.60
C GLU A 14 -20.65 9.42 19.21
N ILE A 15 -21.89 9.93 19.21
CA ILE A 15 -23.05 9.14 18.79
C ILE A 15 -22.93 8.77 17.31
N LEU A 16 -22.54 9.72 16.46
CA LEU A 16 -22.42 9.48 15.02
C LEU A 16 -21.23 8.60 14.70
N SER A 17 -20.09 8.79 15.39
CA SER A 17 -18.93 7.91 15.21
C SER A 17 -19.33 6.48 15.48
N LEU A 18 -19.98 6.19 16.62
CA LEU A 18 -20.44 4.85 16.99
C LEU A 18 -21.58 4.30 16.10
N ALA A 19 -22.56 5.13 15.73
CA ALA A 19 -23.74 4.69 14.98
C ALA A 19 -23.46 4.45 13.49
N PHE A 20 -22.44 5.13 12.95
CA PHE A 20 -22.07 5.06 11.54
C PHE A 20 -20.65 4.51 11.34
N ILE A 21 -20.09 3.72 12.27
CA ILE A 21 -18.88 2.94 11.98
C ILE A 21 -19.21 1.97 10.83
N SER A 22 -18.42 2.02 9.75
CA SER A 22 -18.52 1.06 8.66
C SER A 22 -18.31 -0.34 9.21
N LYS A 23 -19.22 -1.27 8.86
CA LYS A 23 -19.11 -2.68 9.26
C LYS A 23 -18.05 -3.46 8.46
N ASP A 24 -17.34 -2.79 7.56
CA ASP A 24 -16.27 -3.41 6.80
C ASP A 24 -15.10 -3.72 7.74
N ALA A 25 -14.90 -4.99 8.08
CA ALA A 25 -13.89 -5.52 9.00
C ALA A 25 -12.42 -5.12 8.71
N TRP A 26 -12.19 -4.37 7.63
CA TRP A 26 -10.88 -3.90 7.18
C TRP A 26 -10.70 -2.38 7.28
N ASN A 27 -11.73 -1.64 7.70
CA ASN A 27 -11.75 -0.17 7.78
C ASN A 27 -12.62 0.33 8.95
N ASP A 28 -12.16 0.10 10.19
CA ASP A 28 -12.81 0.59 11.42
C ASP A 28 -12.91 2.14 11.49
N ASP A 29 -12.18 2.86 10.63
CA ASP A 29 -12.15 4.34 10.60
C ASP A 29 -13.17 4.98 9.63
N LEU A 30 -13.94 4.20 8.86
CA LEU A 30 -14.83 4.77 7.84
C LEU A 30 -16.23 5.07 8.40
N VAL A 31 -16.63 6.34 8.35
CA VAL A 31 -18.01 6.76 8.59
C VAL A 31 -18.90 6.30 7.41
N ASP A 32 -20.01 5.62 7.69
CA ASP A 32 -21.07 5.30 6.73
C ASP A 32 -21.78 6.59 6.29
N ILE A 33 -21.20 7.26 5.29
CA ILE A 33 -21.73 8.49 4.69
C ILE A 33 -23.13 8.26 4.10
N ASN A 34 -23.42 7.05 3.59
CA ASN A 34 -24.75 6.76 3.05
C ASN A 34 -25.79 6.74 4.17
N GLY A 35 -25.48 6.10 5.29
CA GLY A 35 -26.26 6.17 6.51
C GLY A 35 -26.44 7.62 6.99
N LEU A 36 -25.34 8.37 7.09
CA LEU A 36 -25.34 9.76 7.57
C LEU A 36 -26.17 10.68 6.67
N SER A 37 -26.14 10.47 5.35
CA SER A 37 -26.89 11.27 4.38
C SER A 37 -28.40 11.19 4.58
N ARG A 38 -28.92 10.10 5.17
CA ARG A 38 -30.36 9.95 5.47
C ARG A 38 -30.81 10.94 6.53
N LEU A 39 -29.92 11.41 7.40
CA LEU A 39 -30.23 12.44 8.39
C LEU A 39 -30.58 13.78 7.73
N LEU A 40 -30.04 14.06 6.53
CA LEU A 40 -30.37 15.27 5.78
C LEU A 40 -31.84 15.30 5.34
N LEU A 41 -32.49 14.14 5.24
CA LEU A 41 -33.84 13.99 4.72
C LEU A 41 -34.91 14.05 5.83
N VAL A 42 -34.51 14.12 7.11
CA VAL A 42 -35.45 14.10 8.24
C VAL A 42 -36.28 15.38 8.30
N ASN A 43 -35.63 16.54 8.39
CA ASN A 43 -36.26 17.86 8.37
C ASN A 43 -35.21 18.95 8.09
N ARG A 44 -35.65 20.22 7.95
CA ARG A 44 -34.77 21.36 7.67
C ARG A 44 -33.69 21.59 8.73
N LYS A 45 -34.01 21.35 10.01
CA LYS A 45 -33.08 21.53 11.13
C LYS A 45 -31.94 20.50 11.06
N HIS A 46 -32.27 19.24 10.80
CA HIS A 46 -31.29 18.18 10.55
C HIS A 46 -30.48 18.45 9.29
N HIS A 47 -31.12 18.87 8.20
CA HIS A 47 -30.42 19.25 6.98
C HIS A 47 -29.34 20.28 7.29
N GLN A 48 -29.67 21.38 7.99
CA GLN A 48 -28.70 22.41 8.35
C GLN A 48 -27.59 21.90 9.29
N ALA A 49 -27.93 21.07 10.28
CA ALA A 49 -26.97 20.55 11.24
C ALA A 49 -25.97 19.54 10.62
N PHE A 50 -26.42 18.71 9.67
CA PHE A 50 -25.62 17.60 9.16
C PHE A 50 -25.04 17.85 7.75
N LEU A 51 -25.47 18.89 7.02
CA LEU A 51 -24.99 19.18 5.66
C LEU A 51 -23.45 19.25 5.60
N HIS A 52 -22.85 20.05 6.49
CA HIS A 52 -21.40 20.21 6.54
C HIS A 52 -20.67 18.91 6.85
N ARG A 53 -21.26 18.04 7.66
CA ARG A 53 -20.66 16.74 8.01
C ARG A 53 -20.69 15.79 6.81
N VAL A 54 -21.85 15.66 6.17
CA VAL A 54 -22.04 14.75 5.02
C VAL A 54 -21.21 15.19 3.81
N TYR A 55 -21.12 16.49 3.54
CA TYR A 55 -20.42 17.03 2.38
C TYR A 55 -19.00 17.53 2.67
N SER A 56 -18.51 17.41 3.92
CA SER A 56 -17.14 17.82 4.29
C SER A 56 -16.06 17.20 3.41
N GLN A 57 -16.28 15.96 2.98
CA GLN A 57 -15.39 15.21 2.11
C GLN A 57 -16.16 14.69 0.90
N TRP A 58 -15.57 14.84 -0.28
CA TRP A 58 -16.05 14.20 -1.50
C TRP A 58 -14.98 13.28 -2.07
N THR A 59 -15.38 12.07 -2.45
CA THR A 59 -14.49 11.06 -3.03
C THR A 59 -14.92 10.74 -4.46
N TYR A 60 -13.95 10.68 -5.37
CA TYR A 60 -14.16 10.20 -6.73
C TYR A 60 -13.05 9.24 -7.14
N ASN A 61 -13.41 8.11 -7.72
CA ASN A 61 -12.45 7.19 -8.31
C ASN A 61 -12.82 6.97 -9.78
N GLY A 62 -12.07 7.54 -10.73
CA GLY A 62 -12.40 7.42 -12.16
C GLY A 62 -12.24 6.00 -12.73
N ALA A 63 -11.67 5.05 -11.97
CA ALA A 63 -11.73 3.64 -12.32
C ALA A 63 -13.11 3.01 -12.02
N LEU A 64 -13.86 3.55 -11.06
CA LEU A 64 -15.11 2.97 -10.55
C LEU A 64 -16.35 3.86 -10.80
N HIS A 65 -16.17 5.16 -10.93
CA HIS A 65 -17.26 6.13 -11.03
C HIS A 65 -17.44 6.68 -12.44
N SER A 66 -18.69 6.92 -12.80
CA SER A 66 -19.03 7.38 -14.14
C SER A 66 -18.79 8.86 -14.40
N TYR A 67 -18.68 9.23 -15.67
CA TYR A 67 -18.66 10.63 -16.08
C TYR A 67 -19.94 11.35 -15.63
N SER A 68 -21.08 10.67 -15.72
CA SER A 68 -22.39 11.17 -15.25
C SER A 68 -22.37 11.50 -13.75
N SER A 69 -21.73 10.68 -12.92
CA SER A 69 -21.57 10.97 -11.48
C SER A 69 -20.74 12.23 -11.24
N LEU A 70 -19.65 12.40 -11.99
CA LEU A 70 -18.82 13.60 -11.93
C LEU A 70 -19.60 14.85 -12.34
N TRP A 71 -20.33 14.76 -13.45
CA TRP A 71 -21.19 15.83 -13.95
C TRP A 71 -22.26 16.24 -12.92
N LYS A 72 -22.95 15.27 -12.31
CA LYS A 72 -23.95 15.53 -11.26
C LYS A 72 -23.36 16.28 -10.09
N PHE A 73 -22.13 15.95 -9.69
CA PHE A 73 -21.45 16.66 -8.62
C PHE A 73 -21.12 18.11 -9.01
N LEU A 74 -20.53 18.34 -10.19
CA LEU A 74 -20.28 19.70 -10.69
C LEU A 74 -21.59 20.52 -10.71
N ARG A 75 -22.66 19.95 -11.27
CA ARG A 75 -23.98 20.60 -11.29
C ARG A 75 -24.47 20.94 -9.88
N THR A 76 -24.28 20.05 -8.92
CA THR A 76 -24.69 20.28 -7.52
C THR A 76 -23.94 21.45 -6.92
N VAL A 77 -22.60 21.46 -6.99
CA VAL A 77 -21.79 22.53 -6.38
C VAL A 77 -21.93 23.86 -7.14
N ALA A 78 -22.18 23.83 -8.45
CA ALA A 78 -22.44 25.03 -9.23
C ALA A 78 -23.80 25.67 -8.91
N THR A 79 -24.81 24.86 -8.56
CA THR A 79 -26.18 25.34 -8.30
C THR A 79 -26.49 25.55 -6.82
N ASN A 80 -25.74 24.94 -5.91
CA ASN A 80 -25.94 25.02 -4.46
C ASN A 80 -24.66 25.53 -3.76
N PRO A 81 -24.59 26.83 -3.44
CA PRO A 81 -23.44 27.43 -2.76
C PRO A 81 -23.17 26.86 -1.36
N ASP A 82 -24.21 26.46 -0.62
CA ASP A 82 -24.05 25.92 0.73
C ASP A 82 -23.34 24.56 0.68
N VAL A 83 -23.69 23.71 -0.30
CA VAL A 83 -22.98 22.45 -0.55
C VAL A 83 -21.55 22.72 -0.99
N ALA A 84 -21.32 23.67 -1.90
CA ALA A 84 -19.97 24.01 -2.35
C ALA A 84 -19.08 24.50 -1.21
N ALA A 85 -19.63 25.30 -0.28
CA ALA A 85 -18.94 25.79 0.91
C ALA A 85 -18.77 24.71 2.00
N ALA A 86 -19.55 23.63 1.96
CA ALA A 86 -19.40 22.51 2.87
C ALA A 86 -18.20 21.62 2.54
N VAL A 87 -17.79 21.53 1.27
CA VAL A 87 -16.71 20.65 0.83
C VAL A 87 -15.34 21.21 1.20
N GLN A 88 -14.64 20.50 2.09
CA GLN A 88 -13.31 20.87 2.59
C GLN A 88 -12.21 19.94 2.09
N VAL A 89 -12.54 18.66 1.85
CA VAL A 89 -11.61 17.62 1.45
C VAL A 89 -12.05 16.97 0.15
N LEU A 90 -11.12 16.87 -0.81
CA LEU A 90 -11.32 16.14 -2.06
C LEU A 90 -10.38 14.94 -2.11
N ALA A 91 -10.94 13.75 -2.32
CA ALA A 91 -10.18 12.52 -2.50
C ALA A 91 -10.43 11.94 -3.89
N ILE A 92 -9.49 12.14 -4.82
CA ILE A 92 -9.65 11.85 -6.24
C ILE A 92 -8.64 10.77 -6.64
N GLY A 93 -9.09 9.53 -6.79
CA GLY A 93 -8.34 8.47 -7.45
C GLY A 93 -8.65 8.40 -8.94
N ASN A 94 -7.68 8.01 -9.76
CA ASN A 94 -7.80 7.95 -11.23
C ASN A 94 -8.55 9.16 -11.80
N TRP A 95 -7.88 10.31 -11.93
CA TRP A 95 -8.45 11.60 -12.36
C TRP A 95 -9.42 11.55 -13.54
N GLY A 96 -9.27 10.55 -14.41
CA GLY A 96 -10.21 10.24 -15.48
C GLY A 96 -9.63 10.54 -16.87
N ALA A 97 -8.30 10.47 -17.01
CA ALA A 97 -7.64 10.58 -18.31
C ALA A 97 -7.86 9.35 -19.20
N CYS A 98 -8.13 8.18 -18.61
CA CYS A 98 -8.33 6.95 -19.39
C CYS A 98 -9.82 6.59 -19.53
N PRO A 99 -10.19 5.89 -20.61
CA PRO A 99 -11.54 5.40 -20.81
C PRO A 99 -12.02 4.61 -19.57
N PRO A 100 -13.29 4.77 -19.17
CA PRO A 100 -13.78 4.14 -17.96
C PRO A 100 -13.83 2.61 -18.06
N PHE A 101 -13.32 1.95 -17.00
CA PHE A 101 -13.27 0.49 -16.85
C PHE A 101 -14.65 -0.18 -16.80
N TYR A 102 -15.67 0.54 -16.34
CA TYR A 102 -17.02 0.00 -16.15
C TYR A 102 -17.80 -0.21 -17.44
N ILE A 103 -17.31 0.25 -18.60
CA ILE A 103 -18.05 0.18 -19.87
C ILE A 103 -18.49 -1.26 -20.19
N GLU A 104 -17.88 -2.32 -19.64
CA GLU A 104 -18.37 -3.68 -19.88
C GLU A 104 -18.67 -4.52 -18.62
N ARG A 105 -18.07 -4.22 -17.46
CA ARG A 105 -18.38 -4.95 -16.22
C ARG A 105 -19.56 -4.36 -15.47
N ASN A 106 -19.88 -3.09 -15.73
CA ASN A 106 -20.98 -2.34 -15.11
C ASN A 106 -21.78 -1.66 -16.22
N ARG A 107 -22.51 -2.47 -16.99
CA ARG A 107 -23.42 -2.01 -18.07
C ARG A 107 -24.30 -0.85 -17.60
N GLU A 108 -24.71 -0.83 -16.34
CA GLU A 108 -25.46 0.27 -15.74
C GLU A 108 -24.72 1.62 -15.81
N LEU A 109 -23.43 1.66 -15.48
CA LEU A 109 -22.62 2.88 -15.53
C LEU A 109 -22.33 3.31 -16.98
N GLN A 110 -22.13 2.35 -17.89
CA GLN A 110 -22.03 2.63 -19.33
C GLN A 110 -23.32 3.28 -19.83
N GLU A 111 -24.46 2.66 -19.54
CA GLU A 111 -25.76 3.16 -19.93
C GLU A 111 -26.03 4.53 -19.31
N GLN A 112 -25.58 4.80 -18.08
CA GLN A 112 -25.68 6.13 -17.48
C GLN A 112 -24.91 7.20 -18.25
N ASP A 113 -23.73 6.89 -18.77
CA ASP A 113 -22.92 7.81 -19.57
C ASP A 113 -23.44 7.98 -21.00
N GLU A 114 -23.92 6.89 -21.61
CA GLU A 114 -24.57 6.94 -22.92
C GLU A 114 -25.88 7.73 -22.88
N LYS A 115 -26.66 7.57 -21.80
CA LYS A 115 -27.89 8.32 -21.53
C LYS A 115 -27.64 9.72 -21.00
N CYS A 116 -26.40 10.10 -20.67
CA CYS A 116 -26.05 11.44 -20.22
C CYS A 116 -26.24 12.44 -21.39
N ARG A 117 -27.42 13.06 -21.43
CA ARG A 117 -27.80 14.10 -22.39
C ARG A 117 -27.70 15.46 -21.72
N PHE A 118 -27.01 16.37 -22.39
CA PHE A 118 -26.88 17.75 -21.92
C PHE A 118 -27.98 18.61 -22.51
N THR A 119 -28.61 19.39 -21.65
CA THR A 119 -29.65 20.37 -21.97
C THR A 119 -29.05 21.76 -22.15
N SER A 120 -29.84 22.72 -22.62
CA SER A 120 -29.44 24.14 -22.64
C SER A 120 -29.09 24.68 -21.25
N ASP A 121 -29.78 24.19 -20.22
CA ASP A 121 -29.53 24.59 -18.83
C ASP A 121 -28.17 24.08 -18.35
N ASP A 122 -27.78 22.88 -18.78
CA ASP A 122 -26.47 22.31 -18.45
C ASP A 122 -25.32 23.12 -19.09
N VAL A 123 -25.51 23.61 -20.32
CA VAL A 123 -24.58 24.54 -20.99
C VAL A 123 -24.41 25.82 -20.16
N GLU A 124 -25.51 26.38 -19.63
CA GLU A 124 -25.46 27.58 -18.82
C GLU A 124 -24.83 27.35 -17.43
N ILE A 125 -24.98 26.15 -16.86
CA ILE A 125 -24.28 25.75 -15.65
C ILE A 125 -22.76 25.74 -15.89
N VAL A 126 -22.29 25.13 -16.98
CA VAL A 126 -20.85 25.08 -17.30
C VAL A 126 -20.30 26.49 -17.57
N LYS A 127 -21.02 27.34 -18.33
CA LYS A 127 -20.63 28.74 -18.53
C LYS A 127 -20.46 29.49 -17.21
N ARG A 128 -21.41 29.35 -16.27
CA ARG A 128 -21.30 29.97 -14.94
C ARG A 128 -20.10 29.40 -14.15
N ALA A 129 -19.85 28.10 -14.23
CA ALA A 129 -18.69 27.48 -13.58
C ALA A 129 -17.35 28.00 -14.15
N ILE A 130 -17.25 28.17 -15.47
CA ILE A 130 -16.10 28.75 -16.17
C ILE A 130 -15.89 30.21 -15.76
N GLN A 131 -16.97 31.02 -15.75
CA GLN A 131 -16.93 32.41 -15.31
C GLN A 131 -16.48 32.53 -13.85
N ARG A 132 -17.00 31.68 -12.97
CA ARG A 132 -16.58 31.63 -11.55
C ARG A 132 -15.13 31.20 -11.39
N ALA A 133 -14.63 30.30 -12.23
CA ALA A 133 -13.23 29.93 -12.30
C ALA A 133 -12.33 31.08 -12.81
N GLY A 134 -12.92 32.13 -13.39
CA GLY A 134 -12.22 33.30 -13.92
C GLY A 134 -11.43 33.02 -15.20
N LEU A 135 -11.83 31.97 -15.93
CA LEU A 135 -11.21 31.60 -17.20
C LEU A 135 -11.52 32.64 -18.29
N THR A 136 -10.55 32.91 -19.15
CA THR A 136 -10.72 33.79 -20.33
C THR A 136 -11.71 33.20 -21.33
N SER A 137 -12.18 33.99 -22.29
CA SER A 137 -13.11 33.50 -23.32
C SER A 137 -12.53 32.35 -24.15
N GLU A 138 -11.23 32.39 -24.44
CA GLU A 138 -10.53 31.34 -25.20
C GLU A 138 -10.44 30.02 -24.40
N LEU A 139 -9.92 30.08 -23.16
CA LEU A 139 -9.86 28.91 -22.28
C LEU A 139 -11.26 28.39 -21.96
N GLY A 140 -12.22 29.30 -21.75
CA GLY A 140 -13.62 28.94 -21.54
C GLY A 140 -14.19 28.15 -22.72
N SER A 141 -13.91 28.54 -23.96
CA SER A 141 -14.33 27.78 -25.14
C SER A 141 -13.72 26.38 -25.17
N LEU A 142 -12.43 26.24 -24.84
CA LEU A 142 -11.76 24.95 -24.77
C LEU A 142 -12.40 24.02 -23.73
N PHE A 143 -12.73 24.55 -22.54
CA PHE A 143 -13.44 23.78 -21.50
C PHE A 143 -14.84 23.38 -21.96
N MET A 144 -15.59 24.29 -22.58
CA MET A 144 -16.92 23.99 -23.12
C MET A 144 -16.86 22.84 -24.12
N ASP A 145 -15.99 22.95 -25.12
CA ASP A 145 -15.87 21.94 -26.17
C ASP A 145 -15.48 20.58 -25.59
N ALA A 146 -14.53 20.55 -24.65
CA ALA A 146 -14.06 19.31 -24.03
C ALA A 146 -15.12 18.63 -23.14
N VAL A 147 -15.95 19.39 -22.42
CA VAL A 147 -17.03 18.83 -21.59
C VAL A 147 -18.11 18.17 -22.46
N PHE A 148 -18.51 18.82 -23.56
CA PHE A 148 -19.65 18.36 -24.35
C PHE A 148 -19.28 17.41 -25.49
N THR A 149 -18.01 17.33 -25.90
CA THR A 149 -17.55 16.46 -26.98
C THR A 149 -17.22 15.05 -26.49
N LYS A 150 -17.59 14.03 -27.28
CA LYS A 150 -17.09 12.66 -27.12
C LYS A 150 -15.89 12.49 -28.05
N ASN A 151 -14.74 12.13 -27.50
CA ASN A 151 -13.56 11.76 -28.28
C ASN A 151 -13.38 10.25 -28.23
N ASN A 152 -13.24 9.58 -29.38
CA ASN A 152 -13.07 8.11 -29.46
C ASN A 152 -14.10 7.30 -28.63
N GLY A 153 -15.34 7.78 -28.55
CA GLY A 153 -16.44 7.09 -27.85
C GLY A 153 -16.59 7.39 -26.35
N HIS A 154 -15.69 8.18 -25.75
CA HIS A 154 -15.71 8.52 -24.31
C HIS A 154 -15.55 10.03 -24.10
N ARG A 155 -15.91 10.52 -22.91
CA ARG A 155 -15.79 11.94 -22.52
C ARG A 155 -14.58 12.12 -21.63
N ASP A 156 -13.88 13.23 -21.81
CA ASP A 156 -12.71 13.59 -21.00
C ASP A 156 -13.17 14.20 -19.66
N ALA A 157 -12.80 13.56 -18.55
CA ALA A 157 -13.19 14.01 -17.20
C ALA A 157 -12.36 15.21 -16.70
N ARG A 158 -11.17 15.44 -17.25
CA ARG A 158 -10.23 16.50 -16.84
C ARG A 158 -10.85 17.91 -16.78
N PRO A 159 -11.61 18.39 -17.80
CA PRO A 159 -12.23 19.70 -17.70
C PRO A 159 -13.26 19.81 -16.57
N LEU A 160 -14.04 18.75 -16.29
CA LEU A 160 -14.98 18.76 -15.17
C LEU A 160 -14.26 18.82 -13.82
N MET A 161 -13.14 18.09 -13.68
CA MET A 161 -12.33 18.16 -12.46
C MET A 161 -11.75 19.55 -12.23
N GLY A 162 -11.16 20.16 -13.27
CA GLY A 162 -10.66 21.53 -13.18
C GLY A 162 -11.75 22.52 -12.74
N LEU A 163 -12.97 22.39 -13.29
CA LEU A 163 -14.10 23.24 -12.90
C LEU A 163 -14.58 22.99 -11.48
N ILE A 164 -14.65 21.73 -11.03
CA ILE A 164 -15.01 21.41 -9.64
C ILE A 164 -14.03 22.09 -8.68
N LEU A 165 -12.72 21.93 -8.89
CA LEU A 165 -11.69 22.52 -8.04
C LEU A 165 -11.83 24.04 -7.94
N ALA A 166 -12.09 24.71 -9.06
CA ALA A 166 -12.23 26.16 -9.08
C ALA A 166 -13.54 26.68 -8.48
N ASN A 167 -14.56 25.83 -8.32
CA ASN A 167 -15.88 26.21 -7.83
C ASN A 167 -16.13 25.83 -6.36
N LEU A 168 -15.13 25.26 -5.67
CA LEU A 168 -15.22 24.90 -4.26
C LEU A 168 -14.41 25.89 -3.39
N PRO A 169 -15.07 26.84 -2.70
CA PRO A 169 -14.38 27.94 -2.01
C PRO A 169 -13.64 27.52 -0.74
N GLU A 170 -14.13 26.50 -0.03
CA GLU A 170 -13.60 26.09 1.29
C GLU A 170 -12.70 24.84 1.23
N VAL A 171 -12.32 24.39 0.03
CA VAL A 171 -11.41 23.26 -0.11
C VAL A 171 -10.05 23.61 0.51
N SER A 172 -9.70 22.84 1.52
CA SER A 172 -8.46 22.98 2.28
C SER A 172 -7.48 21.85 2.00
N THR A 173 -7.96 20.66 1.65
CA THR A 173 -7.10 19.50 1.38
C THR A 173 -7.52 18.76 0.13
N ILE A 174 -6.54 18.43 -0.72
CA ILE A 174 -6.75 17.63 -1.93
C ILE A 174 -5.80 16.43 -1.94
N TYR A 175 -6.37 15.26 -2.17
CA TYR A 175 -5.70 14.02 -2.48
C TYR A 175 -6.03 13.67 -3.93
N ALA A 176 -5.02 13.47 -4.77
CA ALA A 176 -5.24 13.34 -6.20
C ALA A 176 -4.24 12.38 -6.87
N CYS A 177 -4.75 11.48 -7.70
CA CYS A 177 -3.96 10.73 -8.67
C CYS A 177 -4.15 11.39 -10.03
N ILE A 178 -3.20 12.19 -10.48
CA ILE A 178 -3.31 13.04 -11.68
C ILE A 178 -2.56 12.45 -12.88
N PRO A 179 -3.05 12.63 -14.11
CA PRO A 179 -2.35 12.15 -15.29
C PRO A 179 -1.02 12.89 -15.47
N ALA A 180 -0.10 12.28 -16.22
CA ALA A 180 1.21 12.86 -16.50
C ALA A 180 1.16 14.25 -17.18
N SER A 181 0.03 14.58 -17.83
CA SER A 181 -0.26 15.90 -18.38
C SER A 181 -1.76 16.22 -18.23
N ASP A 182 -2.04 17.41 -17.72
CA ASP A 182 -3.40 17.95 -17.59
C ASP A 182 -3.37 19.47 -17.85
N LEU A 183 -3.66 19.82 -19.11
CA LEU A 183 -3.74 21.20 -19.56
C LEU A 183 -4.88 21.97 -18.90
N PHE A 184 -5.99 21.30 -18.52
CA PHE A 184 -7.14 21.95 -17.90
C PHE A 184 -6.82 22.37 -16.47
N LEU A 185 -6.26 21.44 -15.67
CA LEU A 185 -5.79 21.75 -14.32
C LEU A 185 -4.70 22.82 -14.36
N GLY A 186 -3.71 22.68 -15.26
CA GLY A 186 -2.66 23.68 -15.42
C GLY A 186 -3.20 25.07 -15.76
N SER A 187 -4.22 25.17 -16.62
CA SER A 187 -4.87 26.44 -16.99
C SER A 187 -5.62 27.07 -15.81
N ILE A 188 -6.34 26.27 -15.01
CA ILE A 188 -7.01 26.74 -13.79
C ILE A 188 -5.97 27.30 -12.82
N LEU A 189 -4.91 26.54 -12.53
CA LEU A 189 -3.90 26.98 -11.57
C LEU A 189 -3.17 28.25 -12.01
N ARG A 190 -2.84 28.40 -13.30
CA ARG A 190 -2.27 29.64 -13.83
C ARG A 190 -3.23 30.82 -13.66
N THR A 191 -4.50 30.61 -13.98
CA THR A 191 -5.54 31.64 -13.81
C THR A 191 -5.65 32.08 -12.34
N VAL A 192 -5.58 31.14 -11.39
CA VAL A 192 -5.56 31.46 -9.95
C VAL A 192 -4.33 32.28 -9.57
N LEU A 193 -3.14 31.90 -10.06
CA LEU A 193 -1.92 32.67 -9.79
C LEU A 193 -1.98 34.08 -10.36
N ASP A 194 -2.46 34.24 -11.59
CA ASP A 194 -2.57 35.55 -12.23
C ASP A 194 -3.53 36.47 -11.45
N GLN A 195 -4.63 35.92 -10.92
CA GLN A 195 -5.54 36.64 -10.03
C GLN A 195 -4.88 37.03 -8.70
N GLN A 196 -4.14 36.11 -8.07
CA GLN A 196 -3.42 36.38 -6.81
C GLN A 196 -2.36 37.48 -6.98
N LYS A 197 -1.74 37.58 -8.17
CA LYS A 197 -0.79 38.63 -8.51
C LYS A 197 -1.46 39.97 -8.78
N ALA A 198 -2.58 39.95 -9.50
CA ALA A 198 -3.31 41.16 -9.88
C ALA A 198 -3.98 41.83 -8.66
N ASP A 199 -4.54 41.05 -7.74
CA ASP A 199 -5.23 41.57 -6.56
C ASP A 199 -4.89 40.77 -5.28
N PRO A 200 -3.80 41.12 -4.59
CA PRO A 200 -3.36 40.41 -3.38
C PRO A 200 -4.33 40.52 -2.20
N GLY A 201 -5.27 41.48 -2.23
CA GLY A 201 -6.19 41.78 -1.13
C GLY A 201 -7.51 41.00 -1.19
N ILE A 202 -7.86 40.44 -2.36
CA ILE A 202 -9.10 39.69 -2.55
C ILE A 202 -8.80 38.18 -2.41
N PRO A 203 -9.59 37.44 -1.60
CA PRO A 203 -9.49 35.98 -1.54
C PRO A 203 -9.66 35.37 -2.94
N SER A 204 -8.58 34.85 -3.49
CA SER A 204 -8.60 34.14 -4.76
C SER A 204 -9.28 32.77 -4.62
N ARG A 205 -9.53 32.11 -5.75
CA ARG A 205 -9.83 30.68 -5.76
C ARG A 205 -8.69 29.89 -5.13
N LEU A 206 -9.02 28.75 -4.53
CA LEU A 206 -8.10 27.89 -3.80
C LEU A 206 -7.29 28.62 -2.70
N SER A 207 -7.76 29.78 -2.21
CA SER A 207 -7.09 30.52 -1.14
C SER A 207 -7.07 29.78 0.20
N LYS A 208 -8.03 28.87 0.41
CA LYS A 208 -8.12 27.99 1.58
C LYS A 208 -7.30 26.70 1.45
N LEU A 209 -6.86 26.35 0.24
CA LEU A 209 -6.11 25.12 -0.03
C LEU A 209 -4.77 25.19 0.72
N ASN A 210 -4.64 24.42 1.79
CA ASN A 210 -3.47 24.40 2.66
C ASN A 210 -2.57 23.18 2.39
N GLU A 211 -3.16 22.09 1.90
CA GLU A 211 -2.51 20.80 1.75
C GLU A 211 -2.89 20.12 0.43
N LEU A 212 -1.87 19.67 -0.30
CA LEU A 212 -2.02 18.99 -1.58
C LEU A 212 -1.16 17.73 -1.61
N ARG A 213 -1.77 16.63 -2.06
CA ARG A 213 -1.13 15.31 -2.13
C ARG A 213 -1.35 14.69 -3.49
N LEU A 214 -0.26 14.39 -4.17
CA LEU A 214 -0.26 14.02 -5.58
C LEU A 214 0.38 12.66 -5.80
N PHE A 215 -0.28 11.85 -6.62
CA PHE A 215 0.22 10.62 -7.25
C PHE A 215 0.09 10.75 -8.77
N GLY A 216 0.84 9.96 -9.52
CA GLY A 216 0.57 9.76 -10.94
C GLY A 216 -0.69 8.90 -11.13
N GLU A 217 -1.55 9.22 -12.10
CA GLU A 217 -2.62 8.34 -12.56
C GLU A 217 -2.02 7.25 -13.47
N ALA A 218 -2.55 6.02 -13.37
CA ALA A 218 -2.19 4.95 -14.28
C ALA A 218 -2.45 5.39 -15.74
N PRO A 219 -1.49 5.23 -16.65
CA PRO A 219 -1.59 5.80 -17.99
C PRO A 219 -2.77 5.23 -18.78
N ALA A 220 -3.26 6.01 -19.75
CA ALA A 220 -4.28 5.52 -20.68
C ALA A 220 -3.66 4.49 -21.62
N PHE A 221 -4.32 3.36 -21.77
CA PHE A 221 -3.96 2.42 -22.83
C PHE A 221 -4.32 3.04 -24.19
N SER A 222 -3.36 3.09 -25.11
CA SER A 222 -3.56 3.56 -26.48
C SER A 222 -3.15 2.48 -27.47
N GLU A 223 -4.05 2.15 -28.40
CA GLU A 223 -3.76 1.22 -29.51
C GLU A 223 -2.64 1.80 -30.38
N GLY A 224 -1.45 1.18 -30.36
CA GLY A 224 -0.27 1.66 -31.10
C GLY A 224 0.64 2.61 -30.33
N GLY A 225 0.34 2.88 -29.05
CA GLY A 225 1.27 3.57 -28.16
C GLY A 225 2.50 2.72 -27.83
N PRO A 226 3.56 3.33 -27.28
CA PRO A 226 4.71 2.58 -26.80
C PRO A 226 4.29 1.60 -25.70
N ASP A 227 4.93 0.43 -25.65
CA ASP A 227 4.76 -0.50 -24.53
C ASP A 227 5.20 0.19 -23.24
N ILE A 228 4.23 0.42 -22.35
CA ILE A 228 4.49 0.98 -21.03
C ILE A 228 5.05 -0.14 -20.14
N TYR A 229 6.11 0.18 -19.40
CA TYR A 229 6.73 -0.75 -18.48
C TYR A 229 5.75 -1.17 -17.38
N LYS A 230 5.80 -2.44 -16.92
CA LYS A 230 4.84 -2.96 -15.92
C LYS A 230 4.83 -2.12 -14.65
N ASP A 231 5.99 -1.66 -14.21
CA ASP A 231 6.10 -0.84 -13.00
C ASP A 231 5.53 0.57 -13.21
N ASP A 232 5.55 1.11 -14.42
CA ASP A 232 4.96 2.42 -14.74
C ASP A 232 3.42 2.37 -14.82
N ILE A 233 2.85 1.17 -14.89
CA ILE A 233 1.39 0.97 -14.81
C ILE A 233 0.94 0.96 -13.34
N ARG A 234 1.71 0.31 -12.46
CA ARG A 234 1.42 0.22 -11.01
C ARG A 234 1.85 1.47 -10.25
N ASN A 235 3.01 2.01 -10.60
CA ASN A 235 3.65 3.18 -10.00
C ASN A 235 3.94 4.23 -11.10
N PRO A 236 2.90 4.79 -11.73
CA PRO A 236 3.06 5.80 -12.77
C PRO A 236 3.85 7.02 -12.27
N PRO A 237 4.71 7.60 -13.13
CA PRO A 237 5.45 8.80 -12.79
C PRO A 237 4.49 9.99 -12.60
N LEU A 238 4.57 10.64 -11.45
CA LEU A 238 4.02 11.97 -11.25
C LEU A 238 4.93 12.99 -11.93
N ARG A 239 4.39 13.78 -12.87
CA ARG A 239 5.10 14.85 -13.59
C ARG A 239 4.42 16.18 -13.36
N LEU A 240 5.20 17.25 -13.19
CA LEU A 240 4.68 18.58 -12.82
C LEU A 240 4.64 19.59 -13.99
N ASN A 241 4.81 19.13 -15.23
CA ASN A 241 4.94 19.99 -16.42
C ASN A 241 3.81 21.02 -16.57
N ASP A 242 2.56 20.60 -16.32
CA ASP A 242 1.39 21.47 -16.41
C ASP A 242 0.98 22.07 -15.07
N ILE A 243 1.32 21.38 -13.97
CA ILE A 243 0.83 21.70 -12.63
C ILE A 243 1.85 22.39 -11.73
N TRP A 244 3.04 22.74 -12.23
CA TRP A 244 4.03 23.55 -11.50
C TRP A 244 3.45 24.83 -10.83
N PRO A 245 2.36 25.49 -11.32
CA PRO A 245 1.79 26.62 -10.62
C PRO A 245 1.41 26.35 -9.15
N VAL A 246 1.19 25.09 -8.75
CA VAL A 246 0.86 24.73 -7.37
C VAL A 246 1.89 25.24 -6.35
N PHE A 247 3.17 25.34 -6.73
CA PHE A 247 4.23 25.82 -5.83
C PHE A 247 4.05 27.27 -5.37
N TYR A 248 3.26 28.05 -6.09
CA TYR A 248 3.09 29.49 -5.85
C TYR A 248 1.72 29.87 -5.28
N LEU A 249 0.84 28.90 -5.04
CA LEU A 249 -0.48 29.18 -4.47
C LEU A 249 -0.33 29.76 -3.06
N HIS A 250 -0.84 30.97 -2.85
CA HIS A 250 -0.69 31.69 -1.57
C HIS A 250 -1.21 30.93 -0.35
N GLY A 251 -2.23 30.08 -0.49
CA GLY A 251 -2.79 29.28 0.60
C GLY A 251 -1.99 28.01 0.92
N LEU A 252 -1.26 27.47 -0.07
CA LEU A 252 -0.67 26.13 0.02
C LEU A 252 0.57 26.16 0.91
N ARG A 253 0.60 25.30 1.93
CA ARG A 253 1.70 25.21 2.91
C ARG A 253 2.35 23.83 2.92
N THR A 254 1.57 22.81 2.57
CA THR A 254 1.98 21.42 2.66
C THR A 254 1.80 20.75 1.31
N LEU A 255 2.87 20.16 0.78
CA LEU A 255 2.87 19.50 -0.52
C LEU A 255 3.51 18.11 -0.41
N TYR A 256 2.77 17.10 -0.84
CA TYR A 256 3.23 15.71 -0.93
C TYR A 256 3.26 15.28 -2.39
N LEU A 257 4.42 14.82 -2.85
CA LEU A 257 4.67 14.33 -4.19
C LEU A 257 5.12 12.87 -4.12
N TYR A 258 4.28 11.96 -4.62
CA TYR A 258 4.52 10.53 -4.56
C TYR A 258 4.80 9.95 -5.94
N HIS A 259 5.76 9.02 -6.02
CA HIS A 259 6.31 8.53 -7.28
C HIS A 259 6.68 9.67 -8.24
N PHE A 260 7.20 10.76 -7.67
CA PHE A 260 7.57 11.95 -8.42
C PHE A 260 8.75 11.62 -9.34
N ASP A 261 8.66 12.03 -10.59
CA ASP A 261 9.74 11.97 -11.56
C ASP A 261 10.31 13.38 -11.75
N PRO A 262 11.37 13.75 -11.01
CA PRO A 262 11.98 15.07 -11.13
C PRO A 262 12.79 15.28 -12.42
N ASP A 263 12.92 14.28 -13.28
CA ASP A 263 13.64 14.41 -14.55
C ASP A 263 13.15 15.62 -15.36
N GLY A 264 14.07 16.53 -15.68
CA GLY A 264 13.80 17.77 -16.42
C GLY A 264 13.22 18.91 -15.57
N PHE A 265 13.07 18.73 -14.25
CA PHE A 265 12.58 19.77 -13.35
C PHE A 265 13.50 20.99 -13.30
N GLY A 266 14.82 20.82 -13.43
CA GLY A 266 15.79 21.92 -13.50
C GLY A 266 15.55 22.82 -14.71
N SER A 267 15.32 22.24 -15.89
CA SER A 267 14.98 22.99 -17.10
C SER A 267 13.61 23.67 -16.98
N LEU A 268 12.61 22.96 -16.45
CA LEU A 268 11.31 23.55 -16.14
C LEU A 268 11.45 24.72 -15.16
N PHE A 269 12.38 24.59 -14.21
CA PHE A 269 12.63 25.60 -13.21
C PHE A 269 13.14 26.88 -13.87
N GLU A 270 14.19 26.79 -14.68
CA GLU A 270 14.78 27.92 -15.39
C GLU A 270 13.81 28.57 -16.38
N GLU A 271 13.03 27.77 -17.12
CA GLU A 271 12.16 28.29 -18.19
C GLU A 271 10.85 28.91 -17.68
N LYS A 272 10.22 28.33 -16.64
CA LYS A 272 8.83 28.67 -16.26
C LYS A 272 8.65 29.07 -14.80
N ILE A 273 9.48 28.53 -13.91
CA ILE A 273 9.31 28.69 -12.46
C ILE A 273 10.13 29.89 -11.96
N GLN A 274 11.33 30.08 -12.49
CA GLN A 274 12.22 31.16 -12.09
C GLN A 274 11.57 32.53 -12.39
N GLY A 275 11.41 33.34 -11.34
CA GLY A 275 10.74 34.64 -11.43
C GLY A 275 9.21 34.61 -11.29
N SER A 276 8.59 33.44 -11.11
CA SER A 276 7.13 33.32 -10.98
C SER A 276 6.55 33.77 -9.62
N GLY A 277 7.39 33.99 -8.61
CA GLY A 277 7.00 34.46 -7.29
C GLY A 277 7.77 33.78 -6.16
N ASN A 278 7.25 33.88 -4.93
CA ASN A 278 7.79 33.18 -3.77
C ASN A 278 7.05 31.84 -3.57
N CYS A 279 7.79 30.75 -3.42
CA CYS A 279 7.20 29.46 -3.07
C CYS A 279 6.90 29.42 -1.57
N HIS A 280 5.60 29.32 -1.23
CA HIS A 280 5.10 29.41 0.15
C HIS A 280 5.02 28.06 0.90
N ILE A 281 5.57 27.00 0.31
CA ILE A 281 5.58 25.66 0.92
C ILE A 281 6.49 25.66 2.15
N HIS A 282 5.95 25.22 3.28
CA HIS A 282 6.68 25.02 4.54
C HIS A 282 6.97 23.54 4.81
N HIS A 283 6.12 22.65 4.28
CA HIS A 283 6.21 21.21 4.48
C HIS A 283 6.25 20.55 3.10
N LEU A 284 7.42 20.04 2.73
CA LEU A 284 7.63 19.38 1.44
C LEU A 284 7.94 17.91 1.69
N HIS A 285 7.13 17.04 1.10
CA HIS A 285 7.34 15.60 1.12
C HIS A 285 7.48 15.11 -0.31
N VAL A 286 8.59 14.46 -0.62
CA VAL A 286 8.89 13.97 -1.96
C VAL A 286 9.36 12.54 -1.86
N ALA A 287 8.71 11.68 -2.61
CA ALA A 287 9.15 10.32 -2.85
C ALA A 287 9.37 10.13 -4.35
N THR A 288 10.63 10.02 -4.77
CA THR A 288 10.93 9.86 -6.19
C THR A 288 10.51 8.48 -6.69
N LYS A 289 10.21 8.41 -7.98
CA LYS A 289 10.00 7.16 -8.69
C LYS A 289 11.29 6.37 -8.75
N GLU A 290 11.19 5.05 -8.58
CA GLU A 290 12.31 4.11 -8.63
C GLU A 290 13.07 4.17 -9.97
N THR A 291 12.36 4.36 -11.07
CA THR A 291 12.91 4.39 -12.43
C THR A 291 13.24 5.80 -12.93
N SER A 292 13.20 6.82 -12.06
CA SER A 292 13.48 8.19 -12.47
C SER A 292 14.94 8.36 -12.90
N SER A 293 15.16 9.10 -14.00
CA SER A 293 16.48 9.51 -14.49
C SER A 293 16.89 10.88 -13.93
N THR A 294 16.50 11.16 -12.69
CA THR A 294 16.69 12.47 -12.04
C THR A 294 18.15 12.92 -12.06
N ARG A 295 18.37 14.20 -12.36
CA ARG A 295 19.69 14.83 -12.29
C ARG A 295 19.88 15.68 -11.05
N VAL A 296 21.13 16.03 -10.76
CA VAL A 296 21.50 16.85 -9.60
C VAL A 296 20.87 18.25 -9.70
N GLU A 297 20.80 18.80 -10.90
CA GLU A 297 20.19 20.10 -11.16
C GLU A 297 18.68 20.08 -10.84
N ASP A 298 18.01 18.98 -11.15
CA ASP A 298 16.58 18.78 -10.87
C ASP A 298 16.30 18.76 -9.36
N VAL A 299 17.06 17.96 -8.61
CA VAL A 299 16.94 17.88 -7.14
C VAL A 299 17.28 19.22 -6.49
N THR A 300 18.35 19.86 -6.96
CA THR A 300 18.77 21.16 -6.45
C THR A 300 17.68 22.19 -6.68
N ALA A 301 17.13 22.28 -7.90
CA ALA A 301 16.03 23.19 -8.21
C ALA A 301 14.81 22.93 -7.33
N LEU A 302 14.41 21.67 -7.15
CA LEU A 302 13.27 21.29 -6.31
C LEU A 302 13.47 21.66 -4.85
N LEU A 303 14.59 21.25 -4.25
CA LEU A 303 14.84 21.45 -2.82
C LEU A 303 15.15 22.91 -2.49
N THR A 304 15.68 23.69 -3.44
CA THR A 304 15.93 25.12 -3.29
C THR A 304 14.75 26.00 -3.72
N LEU A 305 13.63 25.44 -4.15
CA LEU A 305 12.46 26.22 -4.55
C LEU A 305 11.75 26.90 -3.35
N PRO A 306 11.40 26.22 -2.24
CA PRO A 306 10.73 26.85 -1.10
C PRO A 306 11.53 28.02 -0.49
N THR A 307 10.85 29.07 -0.03
CA THR A 307 11.57 30.22 0.58
C THR A 307 11.93 30.00 2.05
N ALA A 308 11.09 29.29 2.81
CA ALA A 308 11.24 29.10 4.25
C ALA A 308 10.75 27.71 4.68
N LEU A 309 11.47 26.66 4.27
CA LEU A 309 11.11 25.28 4.55
C LEU A 309 11.28 24.97 6.05
N LYS A 310 10.23 24.40 6.66
CA LYS A 310 10.22 23.94 8.06
C LYS A 310 10.30 22.42 8.18
N SER A 311 9.77 21.70 7.20
CA SER A 311 9.77 20.24 7.19
C SER A 311 10.11 19.74 5.80
N LEU A 312 11.06 18.82 5.74
CA LEU A 312 11.43 18.10 4.53
C LEU A 312 11.38 16.61 4.79
N THR A 313 10.62 15.89 3.96
CA THR A 313 10.83 14.47 3.72
C THR A 313 11.30 14.30 2.28
N PHE A 314 12.44 13.67 2.07
CA PHE A 314 12.98 13.40 0.75
C PHE A 314 13.43 11.95 0.67
N SER A 315 12.70 11.14 -0.10
CA SER A 315 13.12 9.80 -0.45
C SER A 315 13.45 9.69 -1.93
N TRP A 316 14.58 9.07 -2.25
CA TRP A 316 14.95 8.79 -3.63
C TRP A 316 15.51 7.39 -3.82
N ASP A 317 15.38 6.87 -5.03
CA ASP A 317 15.90 5.54 -5.32
C ASP A 317 17.38 5.57 -5.71
N LYS A 318 18.12 4.52 -5.33
CA LYS A 318 19.49 4.33 -5.79
C LYS A 318 19.44 3.79 -7.22
N ASP A 319 19.52 4.72 -8.15
CA ASP A 319 19.47 4.51 -9.59
C ASP A 319 20.18 3.21 -10.03
N ARG A 320 19.40 2.17 -10.38
CA ARG A 320 19.89 0.96 -11.06
C ARG A 320 20.21 1.25 -12.53
N SER A 321 19.68 2.32 -13.09
CA SER A 321 20.02 2.74 -14.43
C SER A 321 21.38 3.44 -14.35
N LYS A 322 22.43 2.70 -14.69
CA LYS A 322 23.46 3.33 -15.51
C LYS A 322 22.75 3.74 -16.81
N THR A 323 22.00 4.83 -16.81
CA THR A 323 21.47 5.45 -18.02
C THR A 323 22.70 5.83 -18.83
N ARG A 324 23.04 4.93 -19.75
CA ARG A 324 24.14 5.11 -20.70
C ARG A 324 23.67 6.10 -21.72
N GLU A 325 23.63 7.37 -21.36
CA GLU A 325 23.32 8.44 -22.29
C GLU A 325 24.46 8.60 -23.29
N LYS A 326 24.11 8.78 -24.58
CA LYS A 326 25.09 9.17 -25.60
C LYS A 326 25.28 10.68 -25.55
N ILE A 327 26.24 11.14 -24.76
CA ILE A 327 26.67 12.54 -24.78
C ILE A 327 27.81 12.68 -25.79
N ASN A 328 27.61 13.47 -26.85
CA ASN A 328 28.54 13.63 -27.96
C ASN A 328 28.95 12.28 -28.61
N GLY A 329 27.98 11.40 -28.81
CA GLY A 329 28.19 10.07 -29.40
C GLY A 329 28.84 9.03 -28.48
N LYS A 330 29.32 9.41 -27.28
CA LYS A 330 29.92 8.50 -26.30
C LYS A 330 28.92 8.17 -25.20
N ARG A 331 28.78 6.87 -24.89
CA ARG A 331 27.99 6.40 -23.73
C ARG A 331 28.68 6.88 -22.45
N ARG A 332 28.08 7.85 -21.75
CA ARG A 332 28.50 8.30 -20.43
C ARG A 332 27.55 7.73 -19.39
N THR A 333 28.09 7.45 -18.21
CA THR A 333 27.29 7.18 -17.01
C THR A 333 26.98 8.54 -16.40
N ILE A 334 25.70 8.85 -16.23
CA ILE A 334 25.26 10.06 -15.52
C ILE A 334 25.58 9.86 -14.02
N PRO A 335 26.10 10.88 -13.33
CA PRO A 335 26.35 10.79 -11.90
C PRO A 335 25.04 10.61 -11.11
N HIS A 336 25.09 9.71 -10.14
CA HIS A 336 24.04 9.49 -9.15
C HIS A 336 23.93 10.71 -8.22
N ILE A 337 22.72 11.06 -7.77
CA ILE A 337 22.50 12.11 -6.76
C ILE A 337 23.22 11.71 -5.48
N SER A 338 24.27 12.43 -5.13
CA SER A 338 25.02 12.22 -3.91
C SER A 338 24.33 12.82 -2.70
N ASN A 339 24.56 12.23 -1.53
CA ASN A 339 24.08 12.75 -0.24
C ASN A 339 24.56 14.20 0.00
N ARG A 340 25.76 14.53 -0.48
CA ARG A 340 26.35 15.87 -0.38
C ARG A 340 25.56 16.91 -1.19
N GLU A 341 25.03 16.55 -2.35
CA GLU A 341 24.23 17.47 -3.17
C GLU A 341 22.89 17.78 -2.48
N VAL A 342 22.22 16.76 -1.94
CA VAL A 342 21.00 16.95 -1.12
C VAL A 342 21.30 17.85 0.08
N TRP A 343 22.38 17.58 0.83
CA TRP A 343 22.79 18.43 1.94
C TRP A 343 23.09 19.87 1.53
N THR A 344 23.82 20.06 0.42
CA THR A 344 24.15 21.39 -0.11
C THR A 344 22.87 22.18 -0.43
N ALA A 345 21.88 21.52 -1.05
CA ALA A 345 20.61 22.15 -1.41
C ALA A 345 19.81 22.62 -0.18
N ILE A 346 19.88 21.90 0.94
CA ILE A 346 19.11 22.24 2.15
C ILE A 346 19.80 23.23 3.09
N GLN A 347 21.08 23.57 2.86
CA GLN A 347 21.84 24.45 3.77
C GLN A 347 21.18 25.82 3.97
N LYS A 348 20.47 26.33 2.95
CA LYS A 348 19.79 27.62 3.05
C LYS A 348 18.66 27.64 4.10
N TYR A 349 18.21 26.47 4.58
CA TYR A 349 17.18 26.34 5.61
C TYR A 349 17.74 26.07 7.01
N GLN A 350 19.06 26.25 7.23
CA GLN A 350 19.70 26.03 8.55
C GLN A 350 18.96 26.74 9.70
N ASP A 351 18.33 27.89 9.43
CA ASP A 351 17.66 28.73 10.42
C ASP A 351 16.14 28.50 10.51
N THR A 352 15.56 27.64 9.67
CA THR A 352 14.10 27.41 9.58
C THR A 352 13.68 25.95 9.69
N LEU A 353 14.54 25.01 9.33
CA LEU A 353 14.19 23.59 9.27
C LEU A 353 14.05 22.99 10.68
N GLU A 354 12.87 22.43 10.97
CA GLU A 354 12.50 21.82 12.24
C GLU A 354 12.39 20.29 12.14
N TYR A 355 12.09 19.76 10.94
CA TYR A 355 11.92 18.34 10.66
C TYR A 355 12.67 17.95 9.40
N LEU A 356 13.49 16.91 9.48
CA LEU A 356 14.24 16.35 8.36
C LEU A 356 14.10 14.82 8.34
N ASP A 357 13.58 14.29 7.25
CA ASP A 357 13.49 12.86 6.96
C ASP A 357 14.10 12.60 5.58
N VAL A 358 15.24 11.91 5.54
CA VAL A 358 16.01 11.73 4.31
C VAL A 358 16.39 10.26 4.18
N LEU A 359 15.86 9.63 3.14
CA LEU A 359 16.04 8.20 2.90
C LEU A 359 16.42 7.99 1.45
N HIS A 360 17.29 7.03 1.16
CA HIS A 360 17.43 6.53 -0.20
C HIS A 360 17.28 5.02 -0.21
N GLU A 361 16.86 4.42 -1.33
CA GLU A 361 16.36 3.03 -1.34
C GLU A 361 17.24 2.03 -0.56
N PHE A 362 16.55 1.32 0.32
CA PHE A 362 16.97 0.16 1.07
C PHE A 362 16.29 -1.07 0.46
N ARG A 363 17.04 -1.94 -0.24
CA ARG A 363 16.57 -3.28 -0.58
C ARG A 363 17.16 -4.29 0.40
N PRO A 364 16.38 -4.78 1.38
CA PRO A 364 16.80 -5.92 2.20
C PRO A 364 17.20 -7.08 1.29
N GLY A 365 18.42 -7.61 1.45
CA GLY A 365 18.85 -8.86 0.80
C GLY A 365 19.54 -8.73 -0.56
N VAL A 366 19.59 -7.55 -1.20
CA VAL A 366 20.47 -7.33 -2.36
C VAL A 366 21.77 -6.75 -1.81
N ARG A 367 22.87 -7.53 -1.82
CA ARG A 367 24.22 -7.08 -1.43
C ARG A 367 24.43 -5.66 -1.93
N THR A 368 24.38 -4.69 -1.02
CA THR A 368 24.23 -3.30 -1.40
C THR A 368 25.44 -2.89 -2.23
N ALA A 369 25.21 -2.09 -3.27
CA ALA A 369 26.32 -1.46 -3.97
C ALA A 369 27.13 -0.67 -2.95
N LYS A 370 28.41 -1.04 -2.75
CA LYS A 370 29.35 -0.44 -1.80
C LYS A 370 29.11 1.08 -1.71
N TYR A 371 28.60 1.54 -0.57
CA TYR A 371 28.47 2.97 -0.30
C TYR A 371 29.83 3.64 -0.52
N ARG A 372 29.88 4.73 -1.28
CA ARG A 372 31.14 5.44 -1.48
C ARG A 372 31.35 6.35 -0.27
N PHE A 373 32.58 6.41 0.25
CA PHE A 373 32.95 7.37 1.32
C PHE A 373 32.64 8.83 0.99
N THR A 374 32.56 9.15 -0.30
CA THR A 374 32.18 10.47 -0.79
C THR A 374 30.71 10.82 -0.53
N ASP A 375 29.90 9.87 -0.06
CA ASP A 375 28.46 10.01 0.16
C ASP A 375 28.13 10.42 1.61
N HIS A 376 29.04 11.07 2.34
CA HIS A 376 28.68 11.72 3.61
C HIS A 376 27.69 12.86 3.32
N PHE A 377 26.58 12.90 4.07
CA PHE A 377 25.56 13.94 3.95
C PHE A 377 26.16 15.29 4.33
N GLY A 378 26.79 15.39 5.49
CA GLY A 378 27.35 16.64 6.01
C GLY A 378 26.90 16.89 7.46
N PRO A 379 27.59 17.76 8.21
CA PRO A 379 27.20 18.09 9.57
C PRO A 379 25.88 18.88 9.59
N LEU A 380 25.01 18.53 10.51
CA LEU A 380 23.73 19.19 10.79
C LEU A 380 23.79 20.12 12.01
N THR A 381 24.96 20.31 12.62
CA THR A 381 25.17 21.16 13.80
C THR A 381 24.70 22.61 13.64
N ARG A 382 24.67 23.12 12.39
CA ARG A 382 24.19 24.47 12.06
C ARG A 382 22.67 24.59 12.01
N PHE A 383 21.92 23.49 11.99
CA PHE A 383 20.47 23.49 11.93
C PHE A 383 19.87 23.67 13.32
N THR A 384 19.93 24.90 13.84
CA THR A 384 19.63 25.24 15.24
C THR A 384 18.18 25.01 15.67
N LYS A 385 17.26 24.88 14.70
CA LYS A 385 15.85 24.59 14.94
C LYS A 385 15.47 23.14 14.68
N LEU A 386 16.40 22.29 14.22
CA LEU A 386 16.08 20.91 13.87
C LEU A 386 15.76 20.11 15.14
N ARG A 387 14.52 19.64 15.25
CA ARG A 387 13.99 18.89 16.40
C ARG A 387 13.80 17.41 16.09
N TYR A 388 13.46 17.08 14.84
CA TYR A 388 13.28 15.71 14.39
C TYR A 388 14.24 15.40 13.25
N LEU A 389 14.96 14.29 13.37
CA LEU A 389 15.81 13.75 12.32
C LEU A 389 15.54 12.25 12.12
N SER A 390 15.19 11.88 10.89
CA SER A 390 15.24 10.50 10.39
C SER A 390 16.17 10.44 9.19
N ILE A 391 17.22 9.64 9.27
CA ILE A 391 18.22 9.55 8.22
C ILE A 391 19.00 8.25 8.35
N LEU A 392 19.32 7.63 7.21
CA LEU A 392 20.17 6.45 7.19
C LEU A 392 21.48 6.73 7.92
N THR A 393 21.82 5.85 8.86
CA THR A 393 22.99 5.96 9.72
C THR A 393 24.27 6.18 8.90
N GLU A 394 24.37 5.46 7.79
CA GLU A 394 25.43 5.49 6.80
C GLU A 394 25.70 6.87 6.23
N MET A 395 24.62 7.63 6.00
CA MET A 395 24.70 8.96 5.42
C MET A 395 25.28 9.96 6.41
N LEU A 396 25.04 9.77 7.72
CA LEU A 396 25.59 10.62 8.77
C LEU A 396 27.05 10.32 9.09
N ILE A 397 27.46 9.04 9.08
CA ILE A 397 28.82 8.64 9.49
C ILE A 397 29.80 8.49 8.32
N GLY A 398 29.32 8.53 7.08
CA GLY A 398 30.14 8.45 5.86
C GLY A 398 30.42 7.03 5.35
N GLY A 399 29.50 6.08 5.56
CA GLY A 399 29.51 4.71 5.00
C GLY A 399 29.83 3.57 6.00
N TYR A 400 29.53 2.32 5.60
CA TYR A 400 29.97 1.08 6.23
C TYR A 400 30.96 0.32 5.34
N GLY A 401 32.03 -0.22 5.95
CA GLY A 401 33.06 -1.01 5.28
C GLY A 401 34.30 -1.20 6.16
N GLU A 402 35.37 -1.81 5.62
CA GLU A 402 36.63 -2.10 6.34
C GLU A 402 37.42 -0.85 6.80
N THR A 403 37.01 0.34 6.39
CA THR A 403 37.68 1.58 6.78
C THR A 403 36.96 2.23 7.96
N PRO A 404 37.69 2.79 8.94
CA PRO A 404 37.10 3.41 10.11
C PRO A 404 36.15 4.56 9.75
N THR A 405 35.03 4.66 10.46
CA THR A 405 34.10 5.79 10.39
C THR A 405 34.87 7.09 10.59
N THR A 406 34.78 8.00 9.64
CA THR A 406 35.53 9.27 9.68
C THR A 406 34.83 10.33 10.53
N PHE A 407 33.52 10.18 10.76
CA PHE A 407 32.69 11.13 11.49
C PHE A 407 32.00 10.47 12.69
N GLN A 408 31.93 11.18 13.82
CA GLN A 408 31.18 10.75 15.00
C GLN A 408 29.77 11.36 14.98
N LEU A 409 28.76 10.61 15.41
CA LEU A 409 27.37 11.07 15.41
C LEU A 409 27.17 12.36 16.23
N LYS A 410 27.82 12.49 17.39
CA LYS A 410 27.71 13.71 18.20
C LYS A 410 28.22 14.97 17.48
N ASP A 411 29.17 14.82 16.56
CA ASP A 411 29.78 15.93 15.84
C ASP A 411 28.95 16.33 14.61
N THR A 412 28.02 15.47 14.19
CA THR A 412 27.12 15.72 13.05
C THR A 412 25.74 16.20 13.48
N LEU A 413 25.29 15.94 14.71
CA LEU A 413 23.94 16.27 15.17
C LEU A 413 23.85 17.66 15.85
N PRO A 414 22.75 18.42 15.63
CA PRO A 414 22.55 19.67 16.35
C PRO A 414 22.06 19.43 17.79
N ALA A 415 22.41 20.35 18.70
CA ALA A 415 22.00 20.30 20.10
C ALA A 415 20.47 20.46 20.32
N SER A 416 19.74 20.89 19.28
CA SER A 416 18.29 21.08 19.29
C SER A 416 17.47 19.79 19.10
N ILE A 417 18.11 18.68 18.74
CA ILE A 417 17.42 17.41 18.44
C ILE A 417 16.64 16.90 19.65
N GLU A 418 15.36 16.60 19.42
CA GLU A 418 14.45 15.96 20.37
C GLU A 418 14.15 14.50 19.98
N SER A 419 14.07 14.21 18.69
CA SER A 419 13.78 12.87 18.18
C SER A 419 14.78 12.47 17.10
N LEU A 420 15.45 11.34 17.30
CA LEU A 420 16.43 10.78 16.38
C LEU A 420 16.02 9.37 15.98
N VAL A 421 15.94 9.14 14.67
CA VAL A 421 15.63 7.84 14.07
C VAL A 421 16.75 7.48 13.12
N LEU A 422 17.37 6.34 13.37
CA LEU A 422 18.53 5.85 12.65
C LEU A 422 18.22 4.49 12.00
N PRO A 423 17.66 4.49 10.78
CA PRO A 423 17.64 3.31 9.95
C PRO A 423 19.06 2.80 9.68
N THR A 424 19.28 1.49 9.73
CA THR A 424 20.56 0.86 9.36
C THR A 424 20.31 -0.17 8.24
N ALA A 425 21.21 -0.22 7.26
CA ALA A 425 21.04 -1.05 6.07
C ALA A 425 21.68 -2.45 6.19
N GLU A 426 22.77 -2.56 6.94
CA GLU A 426 23.49 -3.83 7.12
C GLU A 426 23.75 -4.07 8.60
N GLU A 427 23.95 -5.34 8.97
CA GLU A 427 24.33 -5.70 10.34
C GLU A 427 25.50 -4.82 10.78
N PRO A 428 25.35 -4.03 11.87
CA PRO A 428 26.39 -3.13 12.32
C PRO A 428 27.58 -3.87 12.94
N GLU A 429 27.80 -5.15 12.63
CA GLU A 429 28.99 -5.92 13.03
C GLU A 429 30.28 -5.24 12.56
N THR A 430 30.22 -4.45 11.48
CA THR A 430 31.39 -3.75 10.91
C THR A 430 31.74 -2.43 11.59
N THR A 431 30.93 -1.89 12.53
CA THR A 431 31.35 -0.77 13.41
C THR A 431 31.13 -1.09 14.88
N PRO A 432 32.15 -1.68 15.54
CA PRO A 432 32.16 -1.88 17.00
C PRO A 432 31.85 -0.60 17.79
N SER A 433 32.11 0.59 17.22
CA SER A 433 31.91 1.88 17.85
C SER A 433 30.48 2.43 17.79
N PHE A 434 29.57 1.87 16.97
CA PHE A 434 28.24 2.48 16.77
C PHE A 434 27.40 2.51 18.05
N ALA A 435 27.35 1.40 18.79
CA ALA A 435 26.65 1.33 20.08
C ALA A 435 27.23 2.34 21.09
N THR A 436 28.56 2.52 21.11
CA THR A 436 29.23 3.51 21.96
C THR A 436 28.87 4.94 21.56
N GLN A 437 28.81 5.25 20.26
CA GLN A 437 28.38 6.56 19.79
C GLN A 437 26.92 6.87 20.14
N LEU A 438 26.04 5.86 20.11
CA LEU A 438 24.65 6.01 20.53
C LEU A 438 24.51 6.26 22.04
N GLU A 439 25.31 5.57 22.85
CA GLU A 439 25.39 5.83 24.30
C GLU A 439 25.88 7.26 24.58
N GLU A 440 26.86 7.73 23.78
CA GLU A 440 27.36 9.10 23.86
C GLU A 440 26.26 10.12 23.54
N ILE A 441 25.51 9.92 22.45
CA ILE A 441 24.35 10.75 22.09
C ILE A 441 23.34 10.80 23.24
N ALA A 442 22.98 9.63 23.78
CA ALA A 442 22.01 9.51 24.86
C ALA A 442 22.45 10.24 26.14
N SER A 443 23.74 10.51 26.29
CA SER A 443 24.31 11.16 27.47
C SER A 443 24.66 12.64 27.23
N GLN A 444 25.01 13.05 26.01
CA GLN A 444 25.52 14.39 25.72
C GLN A 444 24.53 15.32 25.04
N LEU A 445 23.53 14.81 24.30
CA LEU A 445 22.54 15.68 23.66
C LEU A 445 21.48 16.12 24.68
N PRO A 446 21.38 17.43 25.01
CA PRO A 446 20.62 17.89 26.17
C PRO A 446 19.09 17.84 25.98
N ARG A 447 18.61 17.72 24.74
CA ARG A 447 17.18 17.82 24.40
C ARG A 447 16.58 16.53 23.87
N ILE A 448 17.37 15.48 23.67
CA ILE A 448 16.88 14.25 23.09
C ILE A 448 15.88 13.58 24.04
N LYS A 449 14.71 13.21 23.49
CA LYS A 449 13.59 12.56 24.19
C LYS A 449 13.26 11.21 23.57
N TYR A 450 13.57 11.04 22.28
CA TYR A 450 13.28 9.83 21.53
C TYR A 450 14.50 9.39 20.72
N LEU A 451 14.90 8.13 20.88
CA LEU A 451 15.94 7.48 20.08
C LEU A 451 15.40 6.17 19.53
N GLN A 452 15.36 6.05 18.21
CA GLN A 452 14.99 4.81 17.54
C GLN A 452 16.09 4.35 16.60
N ILE A 453 16.32 3.04 16.60
CA ILE A 453 17.21 2.36 15.66
C ILE A 453 16.39 1.32 14.90
N SER A 454 16.57 1.24 13.58
CA SER A 454 16.06 0.09 12.82
C SER A 454 17.20 -0.90 12.61
N ASP A 455 17.01 -2.12 13.08
CA ASP A 455 17.96 -3.22 12.94
C ASP A 455 17.27 -4.37 12.24
N SER A 456 17.66 -4.64 10.99
CA SER A 456 17.05 -5.68 10.17
C SER A 456 17.18 -7.08 10.78
N SER A 457 18.14 -7.32 11.68
CA SER A 457 18.25 -8.59 12.40
C SER A 457 17.06 -8.84 13.34
N VAL A 458 16.42 -7.77 13.84
CA VAL A 458 15.25 -7.85 14.72
C VAL A 458 13.96 -8.16 13.94
N SER A 459 13.90 -7.85 12.63
CA SER A 459 12.76 -8.22 11.77
C SER A 459 12.64 -9.71 11.52
N LEU A 460 13.78 -10.40 11.49
CA LEU A 460 13.85 -11.71 10.85
C LEU A 460 13.32 -12.85 11.73
N GLY A 461 12.74 -12.58 12.90
CA GLY A 461 12.02 -13.57 13.71
C GLY A 461 12.86 -14.77 14.19
N TYR A 462 14.15 -14.82 13.86
CA TYR A 462 15.00 -15.95 14.21
C TYR A 462 15.26 -15.99 15.71
N SER A 463 15.16 -17.20 16.25
CA SER A 463 15.34 -17.64 17.63
C SER A 463 16.73 -17.38 18.25
N GLN A 464 17.53 -16.50 17.66
CA GLN A 464 18.69 -15.88 18.30
C GLN A 464 18.43 -14.39 18.58
N VAL A 465 17.36 -14.06 19.31
CA VAL A 465 17.08 -12.69 19.80
C VAL A 465 18.12 -12.22 20.85
N LYS A 466 18.94 -13.14 21.39
CA LYS A 466 19.90 -12.84 22.46
C LYS A 466 21.09 -11.95 22.07
N PRO A 467 21.78 -12.08 20.92
CA PRO A 467 22.98 -11.31 20.60
C PRO A 467 22.70 -9.83 20.25
N THR A 468 21.59 -9.53 19.58
CA THR A 468 21.27 -8.14 19.19
C THR A 468 20.84 -7.29 20.39
N ARG A 469 20.15 -7.89 21.38
CA ARG A 469 19.75 -7.20 22.61
C ARG A 469 20.94 -6.90 23.52
N THR A 470 21.94 -7.78 23.62
CA THR A 470 23.14 -7.50 24.42
C THR A 470 23.95 -6.35 23.84
N LYS A 471 24.03 -6.22 22.51
CA LYS A 471 24.76 -5.14 21.82
C LYS A 471 24.26 -3.74 22.20
N TYR A 472 22.94 -3.53 22.25
CA TYR A 472 22.34 -2.22 22.56
C TYR A 472 21.90 -2.07 24.02
N GLN A 473 22.19 -3.05 24.88
CA GLN A 473 21.88 -2.96 26.31
C GLN A 473 22.52 -1.72 26.98
N PRO A 474 23.79 -1.36 26.71
CA PRO A 474 24.37 -0.12 27.26
C PRO A 474 23.61 1.13 26.80
N VAL A 475 23.17 1.17 25.54
CA VAL A 475 22.38 2.27 24.98
C VAL A 475 21.02 2.37 25.67
N ALA A 476 20.33 1.25 25.86
CA ALA A 476 19.05 1.21 26.57
C ALA A 476 19.18 1.69 28.02
N GLN A 477 20.26 1.30 28.71
CA GLN A 477 20.57 1.77 30.06
C GLN A 477 20.89 3.26 30.10
N ALA A 478 21.67 3.78 29.16
CA ALA A 478 21.95 5.21 29.02
C ALA A 478 20.66 6.01 28.75
N CYS A 479 19.81 5.54 27.84
CA CYS A 479 18.53 6.16 27.54
C CYS A 479 17.61 6.19 28.77
N SER A 480 17.49 5.07 29.48
CA SER A 480 16.70 4.97 30.72
C SER A 480 17.18 5.96 31.80
N ARG A 481 18.50 6.04 32.04
CA ARG A 481 19.11 6.99 32.98
C ARG A 481 18.75 8.45 32.64
N ASN A 482 18.71 8.79 31.36
CA ASN A 482 18.42 10.14 30.87
C ASN A 482 16.95 10.38 30.48
N ARG A 483 16.04 9.45 30.81
CA ARG A 483 14.59 9.53 30.50
C ARG A 483 14.28 9.68 29.00
N ILE A 484 15.09 9.04 28.17
CA ILE A 484 14.94 8.99 26.71
C ILE A 484 14.14 7.73 26.37
N ARG A 485 13.07 7.87 25.59
CA ARG A 485 12.33 6.73 25.05
C ARG A 485 13.19 6.07 23.96
N PHE A 486 13.60 4.83 24.22
CA PHE A 486 14.42 4.04 23.31
C PHE A 486 13.59 2.94 22.66
N CYS A 487 13.71 2.79 21.33
CA CYS A 487 13.04 1.74 20.57
C CYS A 487 14.01 1.10 19.56
N ILE A 488 13.97 -0.22 19.46
CA ILE A 488 14.61 -0.97 18.38
C ILE A 488 13.50 -1.58 17.55
N GLN A 489 13.46 -1.27 16.25
CA GLN A 489 12.44 -1.79 15.35
C GLN A 489 13.09 -2.66 14.29
N GLY A 490 12.53 -3.85 14.05
CA GLY A 490 13.04 -4.76 13.03
C GLY A 490 12.99 -4.16 11.63
N SER A 491 11.84 -3.62 11.26
CA SER A 491 11.58 -3.08 9.93
C SER A 491 11.17 -1.63 10.08
N LEU A 492 11.44 -0.83 9.06
CA LEU A 492 11.07 0.59 9.06
C LEU A 492 9.54 0.81 9.06
N CYS A 493 8.77 -0.21 8.65
CA CYS A 493 7.30 -0.20 8.66
C CYS A 493 6.83 -1.65 8.83
N ASN A 494 6.65 -2.11 10.08
CA ASN A 494 5.95 -3.37 10.36
C ASN A 494 4.45 -3.09 10.22
N SER A 495 3.80 -3.73 9.25
CA SER A 495 2.36 -3.59 8.97
C SER A 495 1.46 -3.98 10.15
N THR A 496 1.99 -4.70 11.14
CA THR A 496 1.25 -5.29 12.26
C THR A 496 1.10 -4.38 13.48
N VAL A 497 1.77 -3.23 13.53
CA VAL A 497 1.58 -2.27 14.62
C VAL A 497 0.61 -1.18 14.16
N VAL A 498 -0.61 -1.23 14.70
CA VAL A 498 -1.61 -0.16 14.63
C VAL A 498 -1.09 1.03 15.45
N LEU A 499 -0.13 1.77 14.88
CA LEU A 499 0.18 3.11 15.36
C LEU A 499 -0.62 4.07 14.49
N GLU A 500 -1.68 4.64 15.08
CA GLU A 500 -2.44 5.78 14.53
C GLU A 500 -1.49 6.87 14.00
N ASP A 501 -0.32 6.98 14.62
CA ASP A 501 0.82 7.80 14.20
C ASP A 501 2.05 6.96 13.83
N CYS A 502 2.03 6.18 12.74
CA CYS A 502 3.31 5.70 12.17
C CYS A 502 4.22 6.93 11.97
N PRO A 503 5.34 7.04 12.72
CA PRO A 503 6.18 8.24 12.73
C PRO A 503 7.09 8.29 11.50
N PHE A 504 7.00 7.28 10.63
CA PHE A 504 7.73 7.14 9.38
C PHE A 504 6.75 7.28 8.21
N PRO A 505 6.49 8.49 7.72
CA PRO A 505 6.09 8.62 6.33
C PRO A 505 7.32 8.23 5.50
N LEU A 506 7.63 6.94 5.36
CA LEU A 506 8.76 6.40 4.57
C LEU A 506 8.60 6.73 3.08
N GLY A 507 8.56 8.01 2.72
CA GLY A 507 8.35 8.50 1.37
C GLY A 507 7.32 7.71 0.57
N ALA A 508 6.02 7.81 0.90
CA ALA A 508 4.93 7.00 0.32
C ALA A 508 4.99 5.47 0.53
N ARG A 509 6.09 4.86 0.97
CA ARG A 509 6.25 3.40 0.96
C ARG A 509 5.56 2.68 2.11
N CYS A 510 5.14 3.40 3.16
CA CYS A 510 4.39 2.78 4.26
C CYS A 510 2.92 2.62 3.84
N LYS A 511 2.61 1.45 3.27
CA LYS A 511 1.26 1.03 2.82
C LYS A 511 0.25 0.86 3.97
N SER A 512 0.71 0.85 5.22
CA SER A 512 -0.07 0.39 6.38
C SER A 512 -0.93 1.46 7.06
N LYS A 513 -0.85 2.75 6.70
CA LYS A 513 -1.70 3.77 7.33
C LYS A 513 -3.11 3.76 6.73
N SER A 514 -4.12 3.60 7.59
CA SER A 514 -5.56 3.57 7.25
C SER A 514 -6.01 4.80 6.44
N ARG A 515 -5.50 6.00 6.76
CA ARG A 515 -5.81 7.24 6.03
C ARG A 515 -5.28 7.31 4.59
N TRP A 516 -4.21 6.58 4.24
CA TRP A 516 -3.73 6.50 2.85
C TRP A 516 -4.32 5.32 2.12
N ARG A 517 -4.73 4.30 2.87
CA ARG A 517 -5.16 3.03 2.29
C ARG A 517 -6.28 3.25 1.29
N LYS A 518 -7.24 4.13 1.58
CA LYS A 518 -8.33 4.43 0.65
C LYS A 518 -7.82 5.09 -0.64
N GLU A 519 -7.10 6.20 -0.55
CA GLU A 519 -6.60 6.95 -1.71
C GLU A 519 -5.59 6.16 -2.53
N TYR A 520 -4.71 5.42 -1.86
CA TYR A 520 -3.76 4.51 -2.49
C TYR A 520 -4.46 3.31 -3.12
N ASN A 521 -5.51 2.74 -2.49
CA ASN A 521 -6.31 1.70 -3.13
C ASN A 521 -7.02 2.25 -4.37
N MET A 522 -7.55 3.48 -4.31
CA MET A 522 -8.13 4.11 -5.48
C MET A 522 -7.07 4.29 -6.58
N HIS A 523 -5.82 4.62 -6.24
CA HIS A 523 -4.70 4.63 -7.20
C HIS A 523 -4.47 3.25 -7.84
N GLU A 524 -4.38 2.19 -7.02
CA GLU A 524 -4.14 0.81 -7.48
C GLU A 524 -5.23 0.28 -8.42
N ASP A 525 -6.48 0.77 -8.31
CA ASP A 525 -7.56 0.41 -9.24
C ASP A 525 -7.27 0.75 -10.71
N GLY A 526 -6.32 1.67 -10.96
CA GLY A 526 -5.91 2.06 -12.31
C GLY A 526 -5.12 0.99 -13.07
N ALA A 527 -4.32 0.16 -12.37
CA ALA A 527 -3.45 -0.83 -13.00
C ALA A 527 -4.22 -2.04 -13.59
N PRO A 528 -5.19 -2.66 -12.88
CA PRO A 528 -6.07 -3.67 -13.47
C PRO A 528 -6.81 -3.16 -14.72
N ARG A 529 -7.23 -1.89 -14.71
CA ARG A 529 -7.87 -1.23 -15.85
C ARG A 529 -6.98 -1.22 -17.09
N TYR A 530 -5.72 -0.80 -16.95
CA TYR A 530 -4.76 -0.83 -18.05
C TYR A 530 -4.54 -2.25 -18.59
N ALA A 531 -4.32 -3.21 -17.69
CA ALA A 531 -4.07 -4.61 -18.07
C ALA A 531 -5.22 -5.19 -18.90
N MET A 532 -6.46 -4.94 -18.49
CA MET A 532 -7.64 -5.40 -19.22
C MET A 532 -7.80 -4.72 -20.59
N ALA A 533 -7.59 -3.40 -20.67
CA ALA A 533 -7.63 -2.68 -21.95
C ALA A 533 -6.59 -3.26 -22.94
N ARG A 534 -5.37 -3.52 -22.45
CA ARG A 534 -4.30 -4.15 -23.24
C ARG A 534 -4.68 -5.55 -23.73
N THR A 535 -5.18 -6.41 -22.84
CA THR A 535 -5.54 -7.81 -23.17
C THR A 535 -6.60 -7.91 -24.27
N ARG A 536 -7.41 -6.87 -24.47
CA ARG A 536 -8.46 -6.82 -25.50
C ARG A 536 -7.99 -6.22 -26.82
N ALA A 537 -7.23 -5.14 -26.74
CA ALA A 537 -6.71 -4.47 -27.92
C ALA A 537 -5.75 -5.36 -28.72
N VAL A 538 -4.99 -6.24 -28.04
CA VAL A 538 -4.06 -7.16 -28.70
C VAL A 538 -4.79 -8.15 -29.64
N PRO A 539 -5.80 -8.92 -29.21
CA PRO A 539 -6.61 -9.77 -30.11
C PRO A 539 -7.29 -9.01 -31.26
N ARG A 540 -7.86 -7.82 -30.98
CA ARG A 540 -8.52 -6.99 -32.00
C ARG A 540 -7.55 -6.56 -33.10
N ARG A 541 -6.32 -6.21 -32.74
CA ARG A 541 -5.23 -5.89 -33.68
C ARG A 541 -4.81 -7.09 -34.51
N GLU A 542 -4.85 -8.28 -33.94
CA GLU A 542 -4.53 -9.53 -34.62
C GLU A 542 -5.66 -10.03 -35.56
N GLY A 543 -6.73 -9.25 -35.73
CA GLY A 543 -7.87 -9.62 -36.56
C GLY A 543 -8.67 -10.82 -36.01
N ARG A 544 -8.40 -11.21 -34.76
CA ARG A 544 -9.21 -12.21 -34.07
C ARG A 544 -10.55 -11.55 -33.77
N ARG A 545 -11.66 -12.24 -34.12
CA ARG A 545 -12.98 -11.82 -33.66
C ARG A 545 -12.90 -11.68 -32.13
N GLU A 546 -13.39 -10.56 -31.61
CA GLU A 546 -13.78 -10.49 -30.21
C GLU A 546 -14.75 -11.65 -30.00
N THR A 547 -14.29 -12.72 -29.35
CA THR A 547 -15.22 -13.60 -28.67
C THR A 547 -15.98 -12.66 -27.74
N PRO A 548 -17.33 -12.63 -27.80
CA PRO A 548 -18.09 -11.85 -26.84
C PRO A 548 -17.50 -12.16 -25.48
N SER A 549 -17.10 -11.12 -24.74
CA SER A 549 -16.78 -11.29 -23.33
C SER A 549 -17.87 -12.20 -22.78
N PRO A 550 -17.53 -13.37 -22.18
CA PRO A 550 -18.55 -14.17 -21.54
C PRO A 550 -19.38 -13.19 -20.69
N PRO A 551 -20.73 -13.28 -20.73
CA PRO A 551 -21.60 -12.33 -20.06
C PRO A 551 -21.00 -12.06 -18.68
N PRO A 552 -20.88 -10.78 -18.25
CA PRO A 552 -20.20 -10.43 -17.01
C PRO A 552 -20.69 -11.42 -15.99
N SER A 553 -19.78 -12.27 -15.48
CA SER A 553 -20.14 -13.30 -14.52
C SER A 553 -21.03 -12.60 -13.50
N PRO A 554 -22.29 -13.06 -13.30
CA PRO A 554 -23.30 -12.34 -12.54
C PRO A 554 -22.62 -11.71 -11.33
N GLY A 555 -22.67 -10.38 -11.29
CA GLY A 555 -21.59 -9.55 -10.75
C GLY A 555 -21.03 -10.12 -9.46
N THR A 556 -19.78 -10.60 -9.50
CA THR A 556 -19.06 -11.27 -8.39
C THR A 556 -20.06 -11.75 -7.35
N VAL A 557 -20.91 -12.75 -7.69
CA VAL A 557 -21.83 -13.33 -6.71
C VAL A 557 -20.96 -13.55 -5.48
N SER A 558 -21.29 -12.88 -4.39
CA SER A 558 -20.63 -13.13 -3.12
C SER A 558 -21.05 -14.54 -2.77
N TYR A 559 -20.30 -15.51 -3.27
CA TYR A 559 -20.55 -16.90 -2.97
C TYR A 559 -20.37 -17.02 -1.47
N ALA A 560 -21.35 -17.64 -0.81
CA ALA A 560 -21.20 -17.99 0.58
C ALA A 560 -19.95 -18.88 0.69
N VAL A 561 -19.04 -18.46 1.54
CA VAL A 561 -17.82 -19.20 1.86
C VAL A 561 -18.08 -19.94 3.17
N LYS A 562 -17.64 -21.19 3.25
CA LYS A 562 -17.78 -22.04 4.42
C LYS A 562 -16.53 -22.91 4.60
N THR A 563 -16.19 -23.22 5.84
CA THR A 563 -15.20 -24.25 6.18
C THR A 563 -15.81 -25.64 5.93
N HIS A 564 -15.20 -26.40 5.03
CA HIS A 564 -15.59 -27.75 4.65
C HIS A 564 -14.70 -28.78 5.37
N VAL A 565 -15.30 -29.90 5.78
CA VAL A 565 -14.60 -31.08 6.29
C VAL A 565 -14.94 -32.26 5.38
N VAL A 566 -13.95 -32.72 4.60
CA VAL A 566 -14.15 -33.73 3.57
C VAL A 566 -13.37 -35.00 3.93
N PRO A 567 -14.02 -36.14 4.17
CA PRO A 567 -13.31 -37.39 4.44
C PRO A 567 -12.58 -37.89 3.19
N PHE A 568 -11.41 -38.51 3.38
CA PHE A 568 -10.64 -39.16 2.32
C PHE A 568 -9.90 -40.40 2.82
N GLN A 569 -9.49 -41.26 1.89
CA GLN A 569 -8.65 -42.42 2.17
C GLN A 569 -7.18 -42.04 2.01
N ASP A 570 -6.36 -42.31 3.04
CA ASP A 570 -4.91 -42.13 2.96
C ASP A 570 -4.25 -43.18 2.03
N HIS A 571 -2.92 -43.09 1.87
CA HIS A 571 -2.15 -44.04 1.06
C HIS A 571 -2.25 -45.50 1.53
N ALA A 572 -2.62 -45.75 2.79
CA ALA A 572 -2.81 -47.09 3.35
C ALA A 572 -4.25 -47.60 3.19
N GLY A 573 -5.15 -46.78 2.65
CA GLY A 573 -6.57 -47.08 2.51
C GLY A 573 -7.37 -46.87 3.81
N THR A 574 -6.80 -46.18 4.80
CA THR A 574 -7.47 -45.89 6.06
C THR A 574 -8.58 -44.86 5.82
N PRO A 575 -9.86 -45.17 6.14
CA PRO A 575 -10.99 -44.29 5.81
C PRO A 575 -11.20 -43.14 6.80
N SER A 576 -10.25 -42.91 7.72
CA SER A 576 -10.41 -41.99 8.86
C SER A 576 -9.67 -40.67 8.70
N SER A 577 -9.28 -40.25 7.49
CA SER A 577 -8.55 -39.00 7.25
C SER A 577 -9.47 -37.90 6.72
N PHE A 578 -9.19 -36.63 7.03
CA PHE A 578 -10.04 -35.49 6.65
C PHE A 578 -9.26 -34.34 6.04
N MET A 579 -9.79 -33.74 4.98
CA MET A 579 -9.34 -32.43 4.49
C MET A 579 -10.24 -31.34 5.10
N VAL A 580 -9.62 -30.32 5.69
CA VAL A 580 -10.33 -29.18 6.29
C VAL A 580 -9.88 -27.90 5.60
N PHE A 581 -10.81 -27.16 4.99
CA PHE A 581 -10.47 -25.97 4.22
C PHE A 581 -11.66 -25.04 4.04
N GLU A 582 -11.39 -23.75 3.88
CA GLU A 582 -12.40 -22.77 3.49
C GLU A 582 -12.56 -22.74 1.96
N SER A 583 -13.80 -22.82 1.46
CA SER A 583 -14.11 -22.69 0.03
C SER A 583 -15.57 -22.29 -0.20
N HIS A 584 -15.96 -22.11 -1.46
CA HIS A 584 -17.33 -21.80 -1.85
C HIS A 584 -18.27 -22.92 -1.40
N GLU A 585 -19.42 -22.57 -0.82
CA GLU A 585 -20.39 -23.54 -0.28
C GLU A 585 -20.91 -24.50 -1.37
N GLU A 586 -21.21 -23.98 -2.56
CA GLU A 586 -21.74 -24.76 -3.68
C GLU A 586 -20.67 -25.57 -4.43
N HIS A 587 -19.41 -25.13 -4.37
CA HIS A 587 -18.31 -25.67 -5.17
C HIS A 587 -17.05 -25.85 -4.31
N PRO A 588 -17.02 -26.87 -3.42
CA PRO A 588 -15.94 -27.03 -2.45
C PRO A 588 -14.66 -27.55 -3.11
N LEU A 589 -13.89 -26.66 -3.74
CA LEU A 589 -12.56 -26.98 -4.27
C LEU A 589 -11.49 -26.82 -3.16
N PRO A 590 -10.80 -27.88 -2.74
CA PRO A 590 -9.73 -27.79 -1.74
C PRO A 590 -8.50 -27.02 -2.28
N PRO A 591 -7.93 -26.05 -1.53
CA PRO A 591 -6.67 -25.41 -1.90
C PRO A 591 -5.53 -26.41 -2.09
N LEU A 592 -4.58 -26.13 -3.00
CA LEU A 592 -3.42 -27.00 -3.23
C LEU A 592 -2.33 -26.88 -2.15
N MET A 593 -2.24 -25.72 -1.50
CA MET A 593 -1.41 -25.51 -0.32
C MET A 593 -1.97 -26.32 0.86
N ASN A 594 -1.21 -27.32 1.33
CA ASN A 594 -1.64 -28.19 2.43
C ASN A 594 -0.70 -28.15 3.62
N PHE A 595 -1.23 -28.27 4.83
CA PHE A 595 -0.48 -28.58 6.04
C PHE A 595 -0.97 -29.91 6.63
N ASN A 596 -0.05 -30.75 7.08
CA ASN A 596 -0.36 -32.12 7.49
C ASN A 596 -0.39 -32.17 9.02
N VAL A 597 -1.53 -32.56 9.59
CA VAL A 597 -1.76 -32.60 11.04
C VAL A 597 -2.07 -34.03 11.46
N TYR A 598 -1.29 -34.57 12.40
CA TYR A 598 -1.40 -35.94 12.88
C TYR A 598 -1.95 -35.95 14.31
N PHE A 599 -3.04 -36.67 14.53
CA PHE A 599 -3.56 -36.98 15.85
C PHE A 599 -3.03 -38.34 16.28
N THR A 600 -2.27 -38.39 17.38
CA THR A 600 -1.57 -39.61 17.82
C THR A 600 -2.10 -40.22 19.12
N HIS A 601 -3.23 -39.72 19.60
CA HIS A 601 -3.85 -40.18 20.85
C HIS A 601 -4.10 -41.70 20.85
N PRO A 602 -3.82 -42.42 21.95
CA PRO A 602 -3.95 -43.88 22.02
C PRO A 602 -5.34 -44.44 21.66
N GLU A 603 -6.40 -43.69 21.98
CA GLU A 603 -7.79 -44.12 21.79
C GLU A 603 -8.32 -43.85 20.37
N GLY A 604 -7.52 -43.25 19.48
CA GLY A 604 -7.96 -42.86 18.14
C GLY A 604 -8.94 -41.68 18.12
N PRO A 605 -9.59 -41.38 16.97
CA PRO A 605 -10.58 -40.31 16.89
C PRO A 605 -11.77 -40.62 17.82
N LEU A 606 -12.34 -39.58 18.45
CA LEU A 606 -13.54 -39.74 19.26
C LEU A 606 -14.72 -40.25 18.39
N PRO A 607 -15.58 -41.13 18.90
CA PRO A 607 -16.61 -41.83 18.11
C PRO A 607 -17.80 -40.97 17.64
N ASP A 608 -17.87 -39.68 17.99
CA ASP A 608 -18.97 -38.78 17.58
C ASP A 608 -18.54 -37.91 16.39
N SER A 609 -19.03 -38.25 15.18
CA SER A 609 -18.65 -37.58 13.94
C SER A 609 -19.06 -36.10 13.88
N GLU A 610 -20.17 -35.70 14.51
CA GLU A 610 -20.64 -34.30 14.46
C GLU A 610 -19.86 -33.40 15.42
N GLU A 611 -19.59 -33.88 16.64
CA GLU A 611 -18.70 -33.16 17.58
C GLU A 611 -17.28 -33.06 16.99
N PHE A 612 -16.86 -34.10 16.28
CA PHE A 612 -15.55 -34.16 15.66
C PHE A 612 -15.40 -33.18 14.49
N GLU A 613 -16.38 -33.10 13.58
CA GLU A 613 -16.39 -32.14 12.49
C GLU A 613 -16.29 -30.69 12.99
N LYS A 614 -17.08 -30.36 14.02
CA LYS A 614 -17.04 -29.04 14.68
C LYS A 614 -15.67 -28.74 15.27
N ASN A 615 -14.98 -29.74 15.83
CA ASN A 615 -13.64 -29.57 16.38
C ASN A 615 -12.60 -29.27 15.29
N LEU A 616 -12.70 -29.91 14.11
CA LEU A 616 -11.82 -29.64 12.98
C LEU A 616 -12.07 -28.26 12.37
N ILE A 617 -13.33 -27.85 12.24
CA ILE A 617 -13.69 -26.49 11.81
C ILE A 617 -13.11 -25.47 12.79
N ALA A 618 -13.30 -25.66 14.09
CA ALA A 618 -12.74 -24.78 15.11
C ALA A 618 -11.21 -24.67 15.04
N MET A 619 -10.51 -25.79 14.79
CA MET A 619 -9.06 -25.80 14.57
C MET A 619 -8.66 -24.95 13.38
N HIS A 620 -9.33 -25.14 12.23
CA HIS A 620 -9.05 -24.39 11.02
C HIS A 620 -9.31 -22.89 11.20
N ASP A 621 -10.48 -22.52 11.72
CA ASP A 621 -10.88 -21.11 11.91
C ASP A 621 -9.94 -20.39 12.90
N GLN A 622 -9.47 -21.10 13.92
CA GLN A 622 -8.51 -20.58 14.89
C GLN A 622 -7.13 -20.34 14.26
N ILE A 623 -6.61 -21.29 13.46
CA ILE A 623 -5.36 -21.13 12.71
C ILE A 623 -5.51 -19.97 11.71
N TRP A 624 -6.63 -19.90 11.00
CA TRP A 624 -6.93 -18.85 10.04
C TRP A 624 -6.91 -17.45 10.68
N SER A 625 -7.59 -17.27 11.81
CA SER A 625 -7.69 -15.98 12.51
C SER A 625 -6.36 -15.45 13.08
N GLN A 626 -5.33 -16.31 13.18
CA GLN A 626 -4.01 -15.95 13.68
C GLN A 626 -3.04 -15.48 12.59
N GLY A 627 -3.39 -15.64 11.31
CA GLY A 627 -2.60 -15.13 10.19
C GLY A 627 -2.72 -13.60 10.06
N PRO A 628 -1.66 -12.89 9.61
CA PRO A 628 -1.70 -11.43 9.43
C PRO A 628 -2.53 -11.03 8.21
N GLU A 629 -2.70 -11.92 7.24
CA GLU A 629 -3.53 -11.76 6.05
C GLU A 629 -4.25 -13.08 5.72
N PRO A 630 -5.44 -13.05 5.09
CA PRO A 630 -6.10 -14.24 4.57
C PRO A 630 -5.18 -14.99 3.60
N PHE A 631 -5.02 -16.31 3.77
CA PHE A 631 -4.20 -17.15 2.90
C PHE A 631 -4.90 -18.48 2.65
N TYR A 632 -5.01 -18.92 1.39
CA TYR A 632 -5.80 -20.10 1.06
C TYR A 632 -5.01 -21.40 1.32
N PHE A 633 -5.33 -22.12 2.39
CA PHE A 633 -4.72 -23.40 2.72
C PHE A 633 -5.77 -24.48 3.02
N ARG A 634 -5.32 -25.74 3.02
CA ARG A 634 -6.06 -26.87 3.58
C ARG A 634 -5.26 -27.56 4.66
N LEU A 635 -5.95 -28.15 5.63
CA LEU A 635 -5.37 -29.08 6.60
C LEU A 635 -5.69 -30.50 6.16
N ASP A 636 -4.65 -31.31 5.94
CA ASP A 636 -4.79 -32.74 5.74
C ASP A 636 -4.58 -33.41 7.12
N VAL A 637 -5.66 -33.90 7.72
CA VAL A 637 -5.71 -34.43 9.09
C VAL A 637 -5.71 -35.95 9.08
N TYR A 638 -4.74 -36.55 9.76
CA TYR A 638 -4.50 -37.99 9.84
C TYR A 638 -4.60 -38.48 11.29
N PHE A 639 -4.99 -39.75 11.49
CA PHE A 639 -5.09 -40.37 12.82
C PHE A 639 -4.20 -41.60 12.85
N LEU A 640 -3.17 -41.53 13.69
CA LEU A 640 -2.21 -42.61 13.87
C LEU A 640 -2.09 -42.91 15.37
N PRO A 641 -3.01 -43.71 15.93
CA PRO A 641 -3.03 -43.98 17.36
C PRO A 641 -1.71 -44.61 17.82
N ASN A 642 -1.14 -44.07 18.90
CA ASN A 642 0.16 -44.51 19.46
C ASN A 642 1.38 -44.30 18.54
N ALA A 643 1.24 -43.54 17.46
CA ALA A 643 2.37 -43.23 16.58
C ALA A 643 3.34 -42.25 17.23
N GLY A 644 4.63 -42.53 17.08
CA GLY A 644 5.68 -41.57 17.36
C GLY A 644 5.86 -40.56 16.22
N THR A 645 6.72 -39.56 16.45
CA THR A 645 7.16 -38.60 15.42
C THR A 645 7.65 -39.32 14.15
N GLN A 646 8.39 -40.41 14.34
CA GLN A 646 8.99 -41.15 13.25
C GLN A 646 7.97 -41.82 12.34
N ASP A 647 6.93 -42.39 12.93
CA ASP A 647 5.82 -43.02 12.21
C ASP A 647 5.05 -41.98 11.39
N CYS A 648 4.83 -40.79 11.96
CA CYS A 648 4.20 -39.66 11.26
C CYS A 648 5.04 -39.21 10.05
N MET A 649 6.37 -39.15 10.18
CA MET A 649 7.28 -38.80 9.07
C MET A 649 7.27 -39.86 7.95
N VAL A 650 7.24 -41.14 8.32
CA VAL A 650 7.12 -42.25 7.34
C VAL A 650 5.78 -42.18 6.61
N HIS A 651 4.69 -41.97 7.34
CA HIS A 651 3.37 -41.78 6.76
C HIS A 651 3.34 -40.57 5.82
N TYR A 652 3.90 -39.43 6.23
CA TYR A 652 4.00 -38.23 5.39
C TYR A 652 4.71 -38.52 4.07
N GLY A 653 5.83 -39.24 4.11
CA GLY A 653 6.60 -39.61 2.92
C GLY A 653 5.80 -40.51 1.97
N ALA A 654 5.13 -41.51 2.51
CA ALA A 654 4.30 -42.44 1.72
C ALA A 654 3.08 -41.74 1.11
N GLU A 655 2.44 -40.85 1.86
CA GLU A 655 1.32 -40.04 1.39
C GLU A 655 1.73 -39.10 0.24
N LYS A 656 2.88 -38.42 0.40
CA LYS A 656 3.44 -37.53 -0.62
C LYS A 656 3.78 -38.28 -1.90
N ALA A 657 4.29 -39.51 -1.77
CA ALA A 657 4.55 -40.38 -2.92
C ALA A 657 3.25 -40.83 -3.62
N ALA A 658 2.19 -41.14 -2.87
CA ALA A 658 0.92 -41.60 -3.41
C ALA A 658 0.12 -40.49 -4.12
N ARG A 659 0.05 -39.30 -3.52
CA ARG A 659 -0.75 -38.16 -4.03
C ARG A 659 -0.04 -37.35 -5.10
N GLY A 660 1.29 -37.40 -5.13
CA GLY A 660 2.10 -36.63 -6.07
C GLY A 660 2.20 -35.15 -5.73
N ASN A 661 2.74 -34.38 -6.67
CA ASN A 661 3.12 -32.98 -6.46
C ASN A 661 1.98 -32.04 -6.88
N SER A 662 1.55 -31.20 -5.94
CA SER A 662 0.54 -30.17 -6.18
C SER A 662 0.94 -29.18 -7.30
N ALA A 663 2.23 -28.93 -7.55
CA ALA A 663 2.69 -27.91 -8.49
C ALA A 663 2.43 -28.36 -9.93
N ARG A 664 2.53 -29.68 -10.15
CA ARG A 664 2.14 -30.30 -11.41
C ARG A 664 0.62 -30.19 -11.62
N MET A 665 -0.19 -30.41 -10.59
CA MET A 665 -1.65 -30.26 -10.69
C MET A 665 -2.06 -28.82 -10.97
N LEU A 666 -1.38 -27.86 -10.34
CA LEU A 666 -1.57 -26.44 -10.62
C LEU A 666 -1.25 -26.11 -12.09
N GLN A 667 -0.12 -26.62 -12.61
CA GLN A 667 0.26 -26.44 -14.00
C GLN A 667 -0.78 -27.06 -14.95
N GLU A 668 -1.21 -28.30 -14.69
CA GLU A 668 -2.25 -28.98 -15.49
C GLU A 668 -3.57 -28.20 -15.48
N ALA A 669 -3.96 -27.64 -14.34
CA ALA A 669 -5.14 -26.79 -14.23
C ALA A 669 -4.97 -25.47 -14.98
N GLN A 670 -3.80 -24.81 -14.87
CA GLN A 670 -3.52 -23.58 -15.58
C GLN A 670 -3.58 -23.78 -17.10
N GLU A 671 -2.92 -24.81 -17.62
CA GLU A 671 -2.94 -25.14 -19.05
C GLU A 671 -4.37 -25.39 -19.55
N ARG A 672 -5.20 -26.10 -18.78
CA ARG A 672 -6.62 -26.34 -19.12
C ARG A 672 -7.43 -25.05 -19.13
N LEU A 673 -7.29 -24.23 -18.09
CA LEU A 673 -8.06 -23.00 -17.91
C LEU A 673 -7.67 -21.92 -18.93
N GLU A 674 -6.43 -21.93 -19.41
CA GLU A 674 -5.90 -21.05 -20.46
C GLU A 674 -6.34 -21.48 -21.87
N LEU A 675 -6.39 -22.80 -22.14
CA LEU A 675 -6.77 -23.32 -23.46
C LEU A 675 -8.27 -23.24 -23.74
N ASP A 676 -9.11 -23.50 -22.74
CA ASP A 676 -10.57 -23.43 -22.87
C ASP A 676 -11.20 -22.80 -21.63
N ALA A 677 -11.92 -21.70 -21.85
CA ALA A 677 -12.63 -20.96 -20.81
C ALA A 677 -13.74 -21.78 -20.13
N ASN A 678 -14.22 -22.84 -20.77
CA ASN A 678 -15.28 -23.73 -20.28
C ASN A 678 -14.78 -25.16 -19.98
N ALA A 679 -13.46 -25.37 -19.89
CA ALA A 679 -12.89 -26.68 -19.62
C ALA A 679 -13.48 -27.28 -18.32
N PRO A 680 -14.08 -28.49 -18.37
CA PRO A 680 -14.51 -29.18 -17.17
C PRO A 680 -13.30 -29.62 -16.33
N PRO A 681 -13.49 -29.90 -15.02
CA PRO A 681 -12.45 -30.53 -14.21
C PRO A 681 -12.02 -31.86 -14.83
N PRO A 682 -10.84 -32.41 -14.48
CA PRO A 682 -10.40 -33.70 -14.98
C PRO A 682 -11.46 -34.80 -14.76
N ALA A 683 -11.67 -35.62 -15.80
CA ALA A 683 -12.66 -36.69 -15.77
C ALA A 683 -12.37 -37.79 -14.73
N THR A 684 -11.16 -37.83 -14.18
CA THR A 684 -10.77 -38.75 -13.11
C THR A 684 -10.47 -37.92 -11.87
N PRO A 685 -11.36 -37.92 -10.87
CA PRO A 685 -11.11 -37.24 -9.61
C PRO A 685 -9.83 -37.78 -8.97
N ARG A 686 -8.92 -36.89 -8.59
CA ARG A 686 -7.73 -37.24 -7.81
C ARG A 686 -7.73 -36.45 -6.52
N LEU A 687 -7.19 -37.05 -5.47
CA LEU A 687 -6.90 -36.27 -4.27
C LEU A 687 -5.91 -35.17 -4.62
N PRO A 688 -6.08 -33.96 -4.07
CA PRO A 688 -5.15 -32.87 -4.31
C PRO A 688 -3.71 -33.27 -3.97
N GLY A 689 -2.73 -32.88 -4.78
CA GLY A 689 -1.32 -33.19 -4.53
C GLY A 689 -0.81 -32.55 -3.24
N MET A 690 0.34 -33.01 -2.74
CA MET A 690 1.02 -32.42 -1.59
C MET A 690 2.04 -31.37 -2.01
N VAL A 691 2.31 -30.39 -1.14
CA VAL A 691 3.31 -29.34 -1.38
C VAL A 691 4.71 -29.96 -1.46
N ASP A 692 5.47 -29.58 -2.49
CA ASP A 692 6.82 -30.10 -2.72
C ASP A 692 7.83 -29.56 -1.71
N ALA A 693 7.80 -28.26 -1.49
CA ALA A 693 8.56 -27.61 -0.44
C ALA A 693 7.82 -26.39 0.11
N TYR A 694 7.93 -26.18 1.42
CA TYR A 694 7.49 -24.96 2.09
C TYR A 694 8.65 -23.97 2.09
N SER A 695 8.39 -22.70 1.78
CA SER A 695 9.44 -21.69 1.68
C SER A 695 9.21 -20.56 2.69
N PRO A 696 9.75 -20.68 3.91
CA PRO A 696 9.64 -19.60 4.90
C PRO A 696 10.43 -18.35 4.47
N MET A 697 11.44 -18.51 3.61
CA MET A 697 12.31 -17.44 3.16
C MET A 697 12.87 -17.69 1.75
N PRO A 698 13.26 -16.62 1.01
CA PRO A 698 14.04 -16.73 -0.21
C PRO A 698 15.28 -17.61 -0.04
N GLY A 699 15.39 -18.66 -0.86
CA GLY A 699 16.52 -19.59 -0.84
C GLY A 699 16.45 -20.64 0.28
N SER A 700 15.40 -20.66 1.09
CA SER A 700 15.10 -21.74 2.04
C SER A 700 13.92 -22.57 1.54
N HIS A 701 14.11 -23.88 1.49
CA HIS A 701 13.10 -24.84 1.08
C HIS A 701 13.06 -25.98 2.09
N LEU A 702 11.89 -26.19 2.70
CA LEU A 702 11.63 -27.31 3.60
C LEU A 702 10.82 -28.35 2.85
N SER A 703 11.45 -29.49 2.54
CA SER A 703 10.79 -30.58 1.82
C SER A 703 9.87 -31.44 2.70
N GLY A 704 10.01 -31.35 4.03
CA GLY A 704 9.19 -32.05 5.02
C GLY A 704 8.79 -31.13 6.17
N LEU A 705 7.48 -30.93 6.33
CA LEU A 705 6.86 -30.16 7.42
C LEU A 705 5.53 -30.83 7.78
N LEU A 706 5.37 -31.19 9.05
CA LEU A 706 4.14 -31.72 9.61
C LEU A 706 3.92 -31.25 11.04
N TYR A 707 2.70 -31.42 11.54
CA TYR A 707 2.29 -31.07 12.89
C TYR A 707 1.72 -32.28 13.59
N VAL A 708 2.08 -32.50 14.85
CA VAL A 708 1.59 -33.63 15.67
C VAL A 708 0.84 -33.10 16.87
N HIS A 709 -0.43 -33.45 16.99
CA HIS A 709 -1.27 -33.20 18.14
C HIS A 709 -1.42 -34.50 18.96
N PRO A 710 -0.94 -34.55 20.21
CA PRO A 710 -1.01 -35.77 21.03
C PRO A 710 -2.41 -36.04 21.60
N GLY A 711 -3.31 -35.07 21.58
CA GLY A 711 -4.66 -35.17 22.13
C GLY A 711 -5.65 -35.87 21.19
N GLY A 712 -6.73 -36.42 21.74
CA GLY A 712 -7.80 -37.06 20.95
C GLY A 712 -8.81 -36.08 20.32
N SER A 713 -8.79 -34.82 20.72
CA SER A 713 -9.62 -33.74 20.19
C SER A 713 -8.94 -32.39 20.38
N TRP A 714 -9.12 -31.49 19.42
CA TRP A 714 -8.59 -30.13 19.46
C TRP A 714 -9.15 -29.31 20.63
N SER A 715 -10.46 -29.36 20.88
CA SER A 715 -11.14 -28.50 21.86
C SER A 715 -10.97 -28.92 23.32
N LYS A 716 -10.72 -30.22 23.58
CA LYS A 716 -10.63 -30.78 24.94
C LYS A 716 -9.21 -30.76 25.52
N ASN A 717 -8.20 -30.52 24.70
CA ASN A 717 -6.80 -30.56 25.08
C ASN A 717 -6.17 -29.17 25.05
N SER A 718 -4.88 -29.07 25.38
CA SER A 718 -4.14 -27.80 25.48
C SER A 718 -4.07 -26.94 24.20
N GLN A 719 -4.74 -27.33 23.10
CA GLN A 719 -4.69 -26.68 21.79
C GLN A 719 -3.24 -26.44 21.35
N ARG A 720 -2.38 -27.45 21.58
CA ARG A 720 -0.96 -27.43 21.23
C ARG A 720 -0.66 -28.45 20.15
N VAL A 721 0.20 -28.07 19.21
CA VAL A 721 0.76 -28.97 18.22
C VAL A 721 2.27 -28.93 18.29
N ARG A 722 2.90 -30.05 17.99
CA ARG A 722 4.34 -30.13 17.79
C ARG A 722 4.64 -30.01 16.30
N ARG A 723 5.33 -28.94 15.91
CA ARG A 723 5.85 -28.79 14.56
C ARG A 723 7.10 -29.65 14.40
N ILE A 724 7.18 -30.40 13.31
CA ILE A 724 8.34 -31.21 12.95
C ILE A 724 8.81 -30.81 11.55
N ILE A 725 10.08 -30.41 11.46
CA ILE A 725 10.77 -30.06 10.22
C ILE A 725 11.82 -31.13 9.96
N PHE A 726 11.83 -31.70 8.75
CA PHE A 726 12.74 -32.78 8.40
C PHE A 726 13.02 -32.84 6.90
N THR A 727 14.07 -33.55 6.52
CA THR A 727 14.34 -33.91 5.13
C THR A 727 13.70 -35.26 4.83
N PRO A 728 12.77 -35.37 3.86
CA PRO A 728 12.19 -36.64 3.47
C PRO A 728 13.27 -37.69 3.14
N GLY A 729 13.17 -38.87 3.75
CA GLY A 729 14.16 -39.94 3.61
C GLY A 729 15.30 -39.91 4.65
N GLN A 730 15.44 -38.85 5.45
CA GLN A 730 16.37 -38.78 6.58
C GLN A 730 15.58 -38.76 7.89
N LEU A 731 15.32 -39.96 8.42
CA LEU A 731 14.45 -40.16 9.57
C LEU A 731 15.11 -39.70 10.89
N ASP A 732 16.43 -39.85 11.01
CA ASP A 732 17.16 -39.55 12.25
C ASP A 732 17.49 -38.05 12.46
N SER A 733 17.14 -37.17 11.52
CA SER A 733 17.47 -35.74 11.56
C SER A 733 16.22 -34.89 11.36
N PHE A 734 15.63 -34.45 12.48
CA PHE A 734 14.49 -33.55 12.48
C PHE A 734 14.61 -32.51 13.61
N HIS A 735 13.94 -31.37 13.42
CA HIS A 735 13.78 -30.34 14.43
C HIS A 735 12.33 -30.32 14.90
N GLU A 736 12.12 -30.38 16.21
CA GLU A 736 10.79 -30.31 16.82
C GLU A 736 10.62 -29.08 17.70
N GLU A 737 9.44 -28.47 17.66
CA GLU A 737 9.09 -27.31 18.47
C GLU A 737 7.59 -27.28 18.74
N TRP A 738 7.19 -26.82 19.93
CA TRP A 738 5.79 -26.73 20.31
C TRP A 738 5.18 -25.37 19.97
N TYR A 739 3.96 -25.40 19.45
CA TYR A 739 3.15 -24.23 19.15
C TYR A 739 1.81 -24.38 19.85
N GLY A 740 1.39 -23.36 20.58
CA GLY A 740 0.06 -23.25 21.17
C GLY A 740 -0.73 -22.12 20.53
N VAL A 741 -2.04 -22.12 20.73
CA VAL A 741 -2.90 -21.03 20.25
C VAL A 741 -2.65 -19.74 21.04
N ASP A 742 -2.52 -19.83 22.36
CA ASP A 742 -2.44 -18.68 23.27
C ASP A 742 -1.13 -18.66 24.07
N GLU A 743 -0.09 -19.36 23.62
CA GLU A 743 1.19 -19.36 24.32
C GLU A 743 1.91 -18.02 24.10
N VAL A 744 1.83 -17.21 25.15
CA VAL A 744 2.75 -16.11 25.40
C VAL A 744 4.00 -16.76 25.98
N ASP A 745 5.13 -16.62 25.29
CA ASP A 745 6.41 -17.06 25.84
C ASP A 745 6.73 -16.30 27.15
N GLU A 746 7.76 -16.73 27.88
CA GLU A 746 8.22 -16.05 29.11
C GLU A 746 8.58 -14.55 28.89
N PHE A 747 8.56 -14.06 27.65
CA PHE A 747 8.96 -12.73 27.22
C PHE A 747 7.82 -11.90 26.58
N GLY A 748 6.58 -12.38 26.59
CA GLY A 748 5.42 -11.63 26.08
C GLY A 748 5.10 -11.81 24.60
N HIS A 749 5.83 -12.65 23.85
CA HIS A 749 5.57 -12.89 22.43
C HIS A 749 4.59 -14.04 22.23
N ARG A 750 3.61 -13.86 21.35
CA ARG A 750 2.66 -14.90 20.97
C ARG A 750 3.24 -15.71 19.81
N HIS A 751 3.63 -16.97 20.06
CA HIS A 751 3.99 -17.90 18.99
C HIS A 751 2.73 -18.54 18.40
N MET A 752 2.02 -17.77 17.56
CA MET A 752 0.75 -18.19 17.00
C MET A 752 0.95 -19.19 15.87
N LEU A 753 0.30 -20.35 15.95
CA LEU A 753 0.35 -21.41 14.95
C LEU A 753 -0.06 -20.91 13.55
N GLY A 754 -1.08 -20.05 13.46
CA GLY A 754 -1.53 -19.47 12.20
C GLY A 754 -0.53 -18.55 11.53
N MET A 755 0.15 -17.69 12.30
CA MET A 755 1.22 -16.83 11.79
C MET A 755 2.34 -17.67 11.17
N GLN A 756 2.72 -18.75 11.85
CA GLN A 756 3.75 -19.65 11.37
C GLN A 756 3.31 -20.35 10.08
N MET A 757 2.12 -20.95 10.03
CA MET A 757 1.61 -21.57 8.79
C MET A 757 1.51 -20.56 7.64
N TRP A 758 1.09 -19.32 7.92
CA TRP A 758 1.06 -18.24 6.94
C TRP A 758 2.46 -17.95 6.35
N GLU A 759 3.50 -17.83 7.18
CA GLU A 759 4.88 -17.60 6.72
C GLU A 759 5.38 -18.70 5.76
N TYR A 760 4.99 -19.96 6.00
CA TYR A 760 5.35 -21.08 5.12
C TYR A 760 4.59 -21.10 3.80
N SER A 761 3.44 -20.43 3.73
CA SER A 761 2.59 -20.34 2.54
C SER A 761 2.92 -19.12 1.65
N TRP A 762 3.31 -18.00 2.25
CA TRP A 762 3.36 -16.66 1.63
C TRP A 762 4.26 -16.52 0.39
N ARG A 763 5.25 -17.40 0.20
CA ARG A 763 6.23 -17.30 -0.90
C ARG A 763 6.32 -18.49 -1.81
N SER A 764 5.53 -19.52 -1.54
CA SER A 764 5.39 -20.57 -2.53
C SER A 764 4.61 -19.98 -3.71
N ASP A 765 5.14 -20.06 -4.92
CA ASP A 765 4.65 -19.39 -6.15
C ASP A 765 3.24 -19.85 -6.61
N TRP A 766 2.37 -20.28 -5.69
CA TRP A 766 0.99 -20.66 -5.96
C TRP A 766 0.20 -19.42 -6.35
N PRO A 767 -0.27 -19.35 -7.59
CA PRO A 767 -1.18 -18.31 -7.98
C PRO A 767 -2.52 -18.63 -7.32
N ASP A 768 -2.88 -17.89 -6.26
CA ASP A 768 -4.26 -17.82 -5.74
C ASP A 768 -5.28 -17.58 -6.88
N THR A 769 -4.81 -17.00 -7.98
CA THR A 769 -5.58 -16.79 -9.20
C THR A 769 -6.08 -18.07 -9.86
N VAL A 770 -5.31 -19.17 -9.86
CA VAL A 770 -5.70 -20.43 -10.55
C VAL A 770 -6.78 -21.16 -9.77
N HIS A 771 -6.61 -21.32 -8.44
CA HIS A 771 -7.65 -21.89 -7.58
C HIS A 771 -8.94 -21.05 -7.65
N GLY A 772 -8.81 -19.72 -7.52
CA GLY A 772 -9.97 -18.83 -7.67
C GLY A 772 -10.63 -18.88 -9.06
N TRP A 773 -9.88 -19.14 -10.14
CA TRP A 773 -10.47 -19.37 -11.47
C TRP A 773 -11.20 -20.71 -11.56
N ALA A 774 -10.59 -21.79 -11.07
CA ALA A 774 -11.19 -23.12 -11.06
C ALA A 774 -12.51 -23.13 -10.27
N THR A 775 -12.52 -22.57 -9.05
CA THR A 775 -13.74 -22.49 -8.23
C THR A 775 -14.83 -21.65 -8.86
N ARG A 776 -14.49 -20.50 -9.48
CA ARG A 776 -15.46 -19.68 -10.24
C ARG A 776 -16.07 -20.39 -11.45
N ARG A 777 -15.41 -21.43 -11.96
CA ARG A 777 -15.92 -22.29 -13.04
C ARG A 777 -16.65 -23.53 -12.50
N GLY A 778 -16.91 -23.59 -11.20
CA GLY A 778 -17.64 -24.68 -10.55
C GLY A 778 -16.83 -25.97 -10.40
N TRP A 779 -15.49 -25.91 -10.47
CA TRP A 779 -14.68 -27.09 -10.17
C TRP A 779 -14.85 -27.46 -8.70
N THR A 780 -15.06 -28.75 -8.44
CA THR A 780 -15.10 -29.33 -7.09
C THR A 780 -13.92 -30.26 -6.83
N THR A 781 -13.16 -30.60 -7.87
CA THR A 781 -11.97 -31.45 -7.83
C THR A 781 -10.91 -30.91 -8.78
N TRP A 782 -9.65 -31.25 -8.52
CA TRP A 782 -8.50 -30.84 -9.33
C TRP A 782 -8.21 -31.73 -10.52
#